data_AF-A0A3D0QIX4-F1
#
_entry.id   AF-A0A3D0QIX4-F1
#
_cell.length_a   1.000
_cell.length_b   1.000
_cell.length_c   1.000
_cell.angle_alpha   90.00
_cell.angle_beta   90.00
_cell.angle_gamma   90.00
#
_symmetry.space_group_name_H-M   'P 1'
#
loop_
_entity.id
_entity.type
_entity.pdbx_description
1 polymer ?
#
loop_
_entity_poly.entity_id
_entity_poly.type
_entity_poly.pdbx_seq_one_letter_code
_entity_poly.pdbx_strand_id
1 'polypeptide(L)'
;MKTRVVLNLLLLAFGPIFVFGQTATYVGSQVCQPCHSGAPGGNQHVGWSQTLHSKIHAVPGVATVKGDFTQAVDMGTSYGNSQVILRTSGGKYYAKVGATGTEFEIAYTYGGGWKQRYLVRINSSFYILPIQWNLKGYANNTSGTWVTYNPQNWFNADGSAKATSANSFRVKSYDKNCSGCHITGNVVQRVVSGTDTSWTSTWANSSDAGNMVVGCESCHGPGSLHPANAFGADKKIINPSKFSSNDRKLEVCGQCHYRGTSSSGAYEFAWDETTNTGYQPGNILAPFIAHTPGVWPDGVTAKQHHQQYQELLTSAHVTNPTEKLNCFTCHNPHSAASHQLRDSLQVTYQSVNYKIKTDNDDNTLCLACHAGSGPFAAITKAMVQNPVVNKSSIGLAVSGHTRHSYDPTNANSTGGSSRCTKCHMPKTAVSAIAYDIHSHRFSTVPPSKTLAYQAQGGMPNSCAASCHRNGTGKIPNFGVTDANLAQWNELSDVSLATELKFWDQNMFFKHRGGTGTGVSALPGATAPLIDADTSDWNSTAWSEVALANDKSVSIKAKINNNNLYMLFRWTDATMSLVRSESWVRDGTSWTKNPTQSEDRVAVMWNIDIPKDKWEKDGCMNKCHFDVNNPVAPDANPEDDTYLTQGEHSDLWHMKAGRGLGVISARQSGTVVIDPTTHQATSGVFQLVGYFDDQNMKEYVGKPDGGRVGDAGSAMDSRNRNAAQTGPKYIEKNPADYIDAMVLTQSEIDGGETGLVDSLNASDLSTYWGRYSTLKAVVPERIVKPPTGSRGDVQAAGLWKDGVWYVETKRALSTGNADDAQFTLNQDVTFAISLMDNSGGAAHWGQGSVLNKLGVGTIVDVERVAADIPTSYSLAQNYPNPFNPSTEIRFDLPKGSQVKLVVYDLMGRAVATLADQTMSAGAHRARWNGRDQAGTAVASGVYFYHLQADGFIATKKMVLMK
;
A
#
# COMPACT_ATOMS: atom_id res chain seq x y z
N MET A 1 -37.71 61.46 57.61
CA MET A 1 -36.46 60.73 57.30
C MET A 1 -36.80 59.50 56.48
N LYS A 2 -36.13 59.32 55.32
CA LYS A 2 -35.83 58.09 54.53
C LYS A 2 -36.79 56.88 54.58
N THR A 3 -37.06 56.09 53.55
CA THR A 3 -36.87 56.03 52.09
C THR A 3 -37.63 54.76 51.65
N ARG A 4 -38.07 54.71 50.38
CA ARG A 4 -38.56 53.57 49.56
C ARG A 4 -40.06 53.58 49.30
N VAL A 5 -40.43 53.95 48.07
CA VAL A 5 -41.50 53.28 47.33
C VAL A 5 -41.07 53.16 45.86
N VAL A 6 -41.40 52.00 45.32
CA VAL A 6 -41.24 51.47 43.96
C VAL A 6 -41.97 52.35 42.93
N LEU A 7 -41.43 52.51 41.71
CA LEU A 7 -42.27 52.88 40.57
C LEU A 7 -41.79 52.30 39.23
N ASN A 8 -42.78 51.84 38.49
CA ASN A 8 -42.78 51.23 37.16
C ASN A 8 -42.06 52.07 36.09
N LEU A 9 -41.40 51.38 35.15
CA LEU A 9 -40.96 51.94 33.88
C LEU A 9 -41.88 51.43 32.76
N LEU A 10 -42.52 52.35 32.03
CA LEU A 10 -42.96 52.12 30.64
C LEU A 10 -43.03 53.44 29.85
N LEU A 11 -42.23 53.48 28.78
CA LEU A 11 -42.25 54.26 27.52
C LEU A 11 -42.18 55.81 27.50
N LEU A 12 -41.20 56.33 26.75
CA LEU A 12 -41.43 57.05 25.48
C LEU A 12 -40.15 57.12 24.60
N ALA A 13 -40.39 57.13 23.29
CA ALA A 13 -39.52 56.74 22.17
C ALA A 13 -38.27 57.59 21.88
N PHE A 14 -37.15 56.90 21.63
CA PHE A 14 -36.19 57.24 20.58
C PHE A 14 -36.05 56.02 19.68
N GLY A 15 -36.53 56.12 18.43
CA GLY A 15 -36.34 55.07 17.44
C GLY A 15 -34.87 54.96 17.05
N PRO A 16 -34.28 53.75 16.97
CA PRO A 16 -32.93 53.60 16.45
C PRO A 16 -32.94 53.89 14.95
N ILE A 17 -32.14 54.88 14.54
CA ILE A 17 -31.70 55.02 13.16
C ILE A 17 -30.91 53.75 12.85
N PHE A 18 -31.47 52.86 12.03
CA PHE A 18 -30.74 51.75 11.45
C PHE A 18 -29.70 52.33 10.48
N VAL A 19 -28.47 52.46 10.93
CA VAL A 19 -27.31 52.60 10.04
C VAL A 19 -27.14 51.25 9.36
N PHE A 20 -27.58 51.14 8.10
CA PHE A 20 -27.26 50.00 7.26
C PHE A 20 -25.73 49.90 7.16
N GLY A 21 -25.16 48.86 7.79
CA GLY A 21 -23.75 48.54 7.62
C GLY A 21 -23.46 48.26 6.15
N GLN A 22 -22.44 48.91 5.61
CA GLN A 22 -22.00 48.71 4.22
C GLN A 22 -21.62 47.24 3.99
N THR A 23 -22.23 46.58 2.99
CA THR A 23 -21.93 45.19 2.61
C THR A 23 -20.61 45.13 1.85
N ALA A 24 -19.75 44.15 2.19
CA ALA A 24 -18.48 43.97 1.48
C ALA A 24 -18.71 43.42 0.06
N THR A 25 -18.18 44.12 -0.94
CA THR A 25 -18.09 43.70 -2.34
C THR A 25 -16.69 43.23 -2.72
N TYR A 26 -16.61 42.50 -3.83
CA TYR A 26 -15.36 42.03 -4.44
C TYR A 26 -14.66 43.15 -5.21
N VAL A 27 -13.35 43.26 -5.07
CA VAL A 27 -12.53 44.33 -5.68
C VAL A 27 -11.50 43.85 -6.69
N GLY A 28 -11.33 42.52 -6.84
CA GLY A 28 -10.36 41.93 -7.76
C GLY A 28 -8.96 41.79 -7.16
N SER A 29 -8.18 40.85 -7.69
CA SER A 29 -6.87 40.50 -7.10
C SER A 29 -5.83 41.62 -7.27
N GLN A 30 -6.02 42.47 -8.27
CA GLN A 30 -5.08 43.53 -8.66
C GLN A 30 -5.06 44.65 -7.61
N VAL A 31 -6.17 44.87 -6.92
CA VAL A 31 -6.25 45.81 -5.79
C VAL A 31 -5.39 45.34 -4.61
N CYS A 32 -5.18 44.03 -4.47
CA CYS A 32 -4.32 43.47 -3.43
C CYS A 32 -2.82 43.67 -3.74
N GLN A 33 -2.45 43.78 -5.02
CA GLN A 33 -1.04 43.78 -5.46
C GLN A 33 -0.17 44.81 -4.74
N PRO A 34 -0.51 46.11 -4.62
CA PRO A 34 0.42 47.11 -4.09
C PRO A 34 0.81 46.85 -2.63
N CYS A 35 -0.10 46.32 -1.82
CA CYS A 35 0.12 46.05 -0.39
C CYS A 35 0.70 44.65 -0.13
N HIS A 36 0.46 43.69 -1.03
CA HIS A 36 0.89 42.29 -0.90
C HIS A 36 2.06 41.91 -1.83
N SER A 37 2.72 42.91 -2.42
CA SER A 37 3.96 42.78 -3.19
C SER A 37 5.14 43.31 -2.36
N GLY A 38 5.68 42.49 -1.45
CA GLY A 38 6.85 42.84 -0.63
C GLY A 38 6.62 42.99 0.88
N ALA A 39 5.45 42.62 1.41
CA ALA A 39 5.14 42.64 2.84
C ALA A 39 5.94 41.58 3.65
N PRO A 40 6.09 41.74 4.98
CA PRO A 40 6.62 40.70 5.86
C PRO A 40 5.77 39.42 5.74
N GLY A 41 6.34 38.34 5.21
CA GLY A 41 5.61 37.14 4.80
C GLY A 41 5.65 36.84 3.29
N GLY A 42 6.39 37.64 2.51
CA GLY A 42 6.70 37.37 1.11
C GLY A 42 5.78 38.06 0.11
N ASN A 43 6.11 37.94 -1.17
CA ASN A 43 5.35 38.51 -2.28
C ASN A 43 4.17 37.58 -2.65
N GLN A 44 3.08 37.65 -1.87
CA GLN A 44 1.94 36.73 -2.01
C GLN A 44 1.26 36.87 -3.38
N HIS A 45 1.13 38.12 -3.87
CA HIS A 45 0.51 38.37 -5.17
C HIS A 45 1.35 37.84 -6.34
N VAL A 46 2.66 38.11 -6.36
CA VAL A 46 3.55 37.60 -7.44
C VAL A 46 3.68 36.09 -7.41
N GLY A 47 3.66 35.48 -6.23
CA GLY A 47 3.66 34.03 -6.13
C GLY A 47 2.33 33.41 -6.60
N TRP A 48 1.19 33.96 -6.18
CA TRP A 48 -0.13 33.55 -6.68
C TRP A 48 -0.27 33.70 -8.20
N SER A 49 0.19 34.82 -8.77
CA SER A 49 0.12 35.10 -10.20
C SER A 49 0.97 34.16 -11.06
N GLN A 50 1.79 33.31 -10.45
CA GLN A 50 2.54 32.26 -11.13
C GLN A 50 1.81 30.91 -11.11
N THR A 51 0.84 30.72 -10.23
CA THR A 51 0.10 29.46 -10.06
C THR A 51 -0.95 29.24 -11.13
N LEU A 52 -1.41 27.99 -11.27
CA LEU A 52 -2.57 27.67 -12.10
C LEU A 52 -3.87 28.32 -11.59
N HIS A 53 -4.02 28.65 -10.30
CA HIS A 53 -5.21 29.36 -9.81
C HIS A 53 -5.44 30.70 -10.54
N SER A 54 -4.35 31.41 -10.84
CA SER A 54 -4.37 32.69 -11.58
C SER A 54 -4.39 32.55 -13.11
N LYS A 55 -4.09 31.35 -13.63
CA LYS A 55 -3.84 31.11 -15.07
C LYS A 55 -4.74 30.04 -15.68
N ILE A 56 -5.69 29.50 -14.91
CA ILE A 56 -6.52 28.38 -15.35
C ILE A 56 -7.40 28.74 -16.55
N HIS A 57 -7.76 30.03 -16.71
CA HIS A 57 -8.28 30.55 -17.96
C HIS A 57 -7.42 31.71 -18.45
N ALA A 58 -7.10 31.70 -19.73
CA ALA A 58 -6.34 32.77 -20.35
C ALA A 58 -6.93 33.17 -21.70
N VAL A 59 -6.87 34.46 -22.01
CA VAL A 59 -7.20 34.97 -23.36
C VAL A 59 -6.31 34.25 -24.39
N PRO A 60 -6.86 33.75 -25.51
CA PRO A 60 -6.09 33.02 -26.52
C PRO A 60 -5.05 33.90 -27.21
N GLY A 61 -3.82 33.39 -27.29
CA GLY A 61 -2.69 34.01 -27.95
C GLY A 61 -1.55 32.99 -28.09
N VAL A 62 -0.50 33.36 -28.82
CA VAL A 62 0.64 32.47 -29.12
C VAL A 62 1.28 31.87 -27.86
N ALA A 63 1.32 32.64 -26.76
CA ALA A 63 1.88 32.16 -25.49
C ALA A 63 0.93 31.24 -24.69
N THR A 64 -0.38 31.40 -24.86
CA THR A 64 -1.40 30.78 -24.00
C THR A 64 -2.07 29.57 -24.65
N VAL A 65 -2.22 29.55 -25.97
CA VAL A 65 -2.80 28.42 -26.71
C VAL A 65 -1.78 27.30 -26.88
N LYS A 66 -2.22 26.07 -26.61
CA LYS A 66 -1.50 24.81 -26.86
C LYS A 66 -2.25 24.02 -27.94
N GLY A 67 -1.55 23.10 -28.60
CA GLY A 67 -2.10 22.29 -29.69
C GLY A 67 -1.95 22.91 -31.07
N ASP A 68 -1.96 22.06 -32.09
CA ASP A 68 -1.86 22.47 -33.50
C ASP A 68 -3.26 22.86 -34.03
N PHE A 69 -3.45 24.17 -34.23
CA PHE A 69 -4.69 24.76 -34.76
C PHE A 69 -4.72 24.79 -36.30
N THR A 70 -4.04 23.86 -36.97
CA THR A 70 -4.18 23.64 -38.42
C THR A 70 -4.80 22.28 -38.75
N GLN A 71 -5.13 21.48 -37.73
CA GLN A 71 -5.61 20.11 -37.86
C GLN A 71 -7.14 20.01 -37.72
N ALA A 72 -7.67 18.84 -38.12
CA ALA A 72 -9.00 18.40 -37.76
C ALA A 72 -8.91 17.30 -36.68
N VAL A 73 -9.76 17.39 -35.66
CA VAL A 73 -9.85 16.39 -34.58
C VAL A 73 -11.07 15.51 -34.82
N ASP A 74 -10.83 14.20 -34.99
CA ASP A 74 -11.88 13.20 -35.19
C ASP A 74 -12.62 12.89 -33.86
N MET A 75 -13.95 12.92 -33.90
CA MET A 75 -14.83 12.60 -32.76
C MET A 75 -15.05 11.09 -32.59
N GLY A 76 -14.62 10.29 -33.55
CA GLY A 76 -14.69 8.83 -33.54
C GLY A 76 -15.98 8.27 -34.15
N THR A 77 -15.97 6.95 -34.32
CA THR A 77 -17.04 6.20 -35.02
C THR A 77 -18.40 6.31 -34.36
N SER A 78 -18.46 6.45 -33.02
CA SER A 78 -19.69 6.67 -32.27
C SER A 78 -20.41 7.98 -32.60
N TYR A 79 -19.75 8.88 -33.35
CA TYR A 79 -20.29 10.16 -33.81
C TYR A 79 -20.08 10.32 -35.32
N GLY A 80 -20.16 9.21 -36.07
CA GLY A 80 -20.07 9.21 -37.53
C GLY A 80 -18.73 9.70 -38.08
N ASN A 81 -17.64 9.62 -37.30
CA ASN A 81 -16.33 10.21 -37.64
C ASN A 81 -16.41 11.73 -37.93
N SER A 82 -17.34 12.42 -37.28
CA SER A 82 -17.45 13.88 -37.36
C SER A 82 -16.19 14.54 -36.83
N GLN A 83 -15.92 15.77 -37.25
CA GLN A 83 -14.67 16.44 -36.93
C GLN A 83 -14.89 17.81 -36.31
N VAL A 84 -13.93 18.23 -35.47
CA VAL A 84 -13.73 19.64 -35.14
C VAL A 84 -12.54 20.15 -35.94
N ILE A 85 -12.78 21.10 -36.84
CA ILE A 85 -11.76 21.66 -37.73
C ILE A 85 -11.19 22.92 -37.07
N LEU A 86 -9.87 22.96 -36.87
CA LEU A 86 -9.18 24.06 -36.21
C LEU A 86 -8.49 24.95 -37.23
N ARG A 87 -8.55 26.26 -37.01
CA ARG A 87 -7.80 27.22 -37.83
C ARG A 87 -7.31 28.40 -37.00
N THR A 88 -6.32 29.10 -37.55
CA THR A 88 -5.88 30.42 -37.09
C THR A 88 -6.09 31.46 -38.19
N SER A 89 -6.44 32.69 -37.83
CA SER A 89 -6.53 33.81 -38.77
C SER A 89 -6.46 35.14 -38.03
N GLY A 90 -5.66 36.09 -38.53
CA GLY A 90 -5.53 37.42 -37.93
C GLY A 90 -5.08 37.39 -36.46
N GLY A 91 -4.26 36.41 -36.05
CA GLY A 91 -3.83 36.23 -34.66
C GLY A 91 -4.87 35.63 -33.72
N LYS A 92 -6.05 35.26 -34.24
CA LYS A 92 -7.14 34.61 -33.51
C LYS A 92 -7.24 33.12 -33.83
N TYR A 93 -7.91 32.40 -32.94
CA TYR A 93 -8.07 30.95 -32.99
C TYR A 93 -9.55 30.60 -33.16
N TYR A 94 -9.83 29.61 -34.02
CA TYR A 94 -11.20 29.22 -34.35
C TYR A 94 -11.35 27.70 -34.35
N ALA A 95 -12.57 27.25 -34.05
CA ALA A 95 -12.98 25.86 -34.16
C ALA A 95 -14.35 25.77 -34.86
N LYS A 96 -14.41 24.96 -35.92
CA LYS A 96 -15.65 24.63 -36.62
C LYS A 96 -16.11 23.23 -36.23
N VAL A 97 -17.34 23.13 -35.73
CA VAL A 97 -17.88 21.87 -35.20
C VAL A 97 -18.71 21.17 -36.27
N GLY A 98 -18.16 20.10 -36.86
CA GLY A 98 -18.75 19.39 -37.99
C GLY A 98 -18.47 20.07 -39.34
N ALA A 99 -18.52 19.30 -40.44
CA ALA A 99 -18.20 19.80 -41.78
C ALA A 99 -19.15 20.93 -42.25
N THR A 100 -20.43 20.85 -41.86
CA THR A 100 -21.49 21.81 -42.19
C THR A 100 -21.88 22.72 -41.03
N GLY A 101 -21.22 22.59 -39.87
CA GLY A 101 -21.61 23.33 -38.66
C GLY A 101 -21.01 24.72 -38.55
N THR A 102 -21.34 25.39 -37.44
CA THR A 102 -20.90 26.76 -37.15
C THR A 102 -19.45 26.80 -36.71
N GLU A 103 -18.76 27.85 -37.14
CA GLU A 103 -17.42 28.18 -36.68
C GLU A 103 -17.47 29.21 -35.55
N PHE A 104 -16.66 28.97 -34.53
CA PHE A 104 -16.60 29.80 -33.33
C PHE A 104 -15.19 30.30 -33.09
N GLU A 105 -15.06 31.57 -32.70
CA GLU A 105 -13.82 32.12 -32.15
C GLU A 105 -13.61 31.55 -30.74
N ILE A 106 -12.40 31.09 -30.44
CA ILE A 106 -12.02 30.69 -29.08
C ILE A 106 -11.99 31.95 -28.21
N ALA A 107 -12.76 31.94 -27.13
CA ALA A 107 -12.84 33.03 -26.17
C ALA A 107 -11.80 32.92 -25.05
N TYR A 108 -11.58 31.70 -24.54
CA TYR A 108 -10.59 31.41 -23.49
C TYR A 108 -9.97 30.03 -23.68
N THR A 109 -8.72 29.90 -23.27
CA THR A 109 -8.15 28.59 -22.95
C THR A 109 -8.59 28.18 -21.54
N TYR A 110 -8.62 26.87 -21.25
CA TYR A 110 -8.95 26.31 -19.94
C TYR A 110 -8.01 25.17 -19.57
N GLY A 111 -7.20 25.35 -18.53
CA GLY A 111 -6.19 24.40 -18.08
C GLY A 111 -4.77 24.97 -18.21
N GLY A 112 -3.76 24.12 -18.42
CA GLY A 112 -2.39 24.59 -18.64
C GLY A 112 -1.31 23.52 -18.46
N GLY A 113 -1.24 22.90 -17.28
CA GLY A 113 -0.07 22.08 -16.89
C GLY A 113 0.03 20.68 -17.52
N TRP A 114 -1.10 20.02 -17.77
CA TRP A 114 -1.15 18.62 -18.26
C TRP A 114 -2.25 18.38 -19.29
N LYS A 115 -3.23 19.30 -19.36
CA LYS A 115 -4.24 19.38 -20.41
C LYS A 115 -4.65 20.83 -20.66
N GLN A 116 -5.19 21.10 -21.85
CA GLN A 116 -5.87 22.33 -22.17
C GLN A 116 -7.17 22.05 -22.94
N ARG A 117 -8.23 22.78 -22.59
CA ARG A 117 -9.53 22.83 -23.25
C ARG A 117 -9.77 24.26 -23.73
N TYR A 118 -10.85 24.47 -24.48
CA TYR A 118 -11.09 25.72 -25.16
C TYR A 118 -12.56 26.11 -25.02
N LEU A 119 -12.80 27.35 -24.61
CA LEU A 119 -14.14 27.90 -24.44
C LEU A 119 -14.48 28.72 -25.67
N VAL A 120 -15.72 28.61 -26.13
CA VAL A 120 -16.31 29.48 -27.14
C VAL A 120 -17.49 30.22 -26.56
N ARG A 121 -17.78 31.40 -27.09
CA ARG A 121 -18.94 32.18 -26.68
C ARG A 121 -20.09 31.97 -27.67
N ILE A 122 -21.26 31.59 -27.15
CA ILE A 122 -22.49 31.46 -27.92
C ILE A 122 -23.55 32.29 -27.21
N ASN A 123 -24.04 33.33 -27.88
CA ASN A 123 -24.84 34.39 -27.27
C ASN A 123 -24.12 34.97 -26.04
N SER A 124 -24.72 34.83 -24.87
CA SER A 124 -24.25 35.40 -23.61
C SER A 124 -23.42 34.42 -22.78
N SER A 125 -23.41 33.12 -23.09
CA SER A 125 -22.73 32.05 -22.33
C SER A 125 -21.47 31.52 -23.00
N PHE A 126 -20.62 30.91 -22.18
CA PHE A 126 -19.46 30.14 -22.60
C PHE A 126 -19.73 28.63 -22.62
N TYR A 127 -19.12 27.94 -23.58
CA TYR A 127 -19.22 26.49 -23.75
C TYR A 127 -17.84 25.89 -23.97
N ILE A 128 -17.56 24.76 -23.34
CA ILE A 128 -16.32 24.02 -23.54
C ILE A 128 -16.46 23.20 -24.81
N LEU A 129 -15.56 23.38 -25.78
CA LEU A 129 -15.53 22.61 -27.03
C LEU A 129 -15.30 21.11 -26.78
N PRO A 130 -15.69 20.23 -27.72
CA PRO A 130 -15.62 18.78 -27.51
C PRO A 130 -14.21 18.19 -27.71
N ILE A 131 -13.18 19.02 -27.50
CA ILE A 131 -11.77 18.69 -27.73
C ILE A 131 -10.94 19.05 -26.51
N GLN A 132 -9.88 18.29 -26.29
CA GLN A 132 -8.88 18.55 -25.26
C GLN A 132 -7.50 18.23 -25.83
N TRP A 133 -6.53 19.09 -25.53
CA TRP A 133 -5.13 18.85 -25.79
C TRP A 133 -4.49 18.24 -24.55
N ASN A 134 -3.94 17.02 -24.65
CA ASN A 134 -3.19 16.37 -23.58
C ASN A 134 -1.68 16.61 -23.78
N LEU A 135 -1.00 17.16 -22.77
CA LEU A 135 0.44 17.46 -22.84
C LEU A 135 1.29 16.24 -22.42
N LYS A 136 2.43 15.99 -23.10
CA LYS A 136 3.39 14.94 -22.70
C LYS A 136 4.31 15.43 -21.57
N GLY A 137 3.81 15.41 -20.34
CA GLY A 137 4.57 15.71 -19.11
C GLY A 137 4.51 17.17 -18.64
N TYR A 138 4.89 17.41 -17.38
CA TYR A 138 4.77 18.73 -16.73
C TYR A 138 5.73 19.79 -17.31
N ALA A 139 6.84 19.36 -17.91
CA ALA A 139 7.93 20.23 -18.36
C ALA A 139 8.00 20.41 -19.90
N ASN A 140 7.32 19.58 -20.69
CA ASN A 140 7.38 19.65 -22.15
C ASN A 140 6.07 20.23 -22.72
N ASN A 141 6.13 21.52 -23.09
CA ASN A 141 5.00 22.28 -23.59
C ASN A 141 4.86 22.29 -25.13
N THR A 142 5.69 21.51 -25.85
CA THR A 142 5.73 21.49 -27.33
C THR A 142 5.19 20.20 -27.96
N SER A 143 4.96 19.14 -27.18
CA SER A 143 4.42 17.86 -27.69
C SER A 143 3.19 17.39 -26.90
N GLY A 144 2.16 16.97 -27.61
CA GLY A 144 0.88 16.53 -27.04
C GLY A 144 -0.01 15.89 -28.10
N THR A 145 -1.22 15.51 -27.69
CA THR A 145 -2.19 14.85 -28.58
C THR A 145 -3.59 15.40 -28.36
N TRP A 146 -4.32 15.58 -29.45
CA TRP A 146 -5.74 15.85 -29.41
C TRP A 146 -6.51 14.61 -28.94
N VAL A 147 -7.44 14.81 -28.02
CA VAL A 147 -8.42 13.81 -27.57
C VAL A 147 -9.80 14.43 -27.53
N THR A 148 -10.84 13.60 -27.62
CA THR A 148 -12.23 14.06 -27.50
C THR A 148 -12.55 14.40 -26.04
N TYR A 149 -13.47 15.35 -25.85
CA TYR A 149 -13.95 15.75 -24.52
C TYR A 149 -15.46 15.94 -24.54
N ASN A 150 -16.21 15.00 -23.97
CA ASN A 150 -17.67 15.02 -23.96
C ASN A 150 -18.32 15.31 -25.34
N PRO A 151 -17.95 14.59 -26.43
CA PRO A 151 -18.52 14.80 -27.76
C PRO A 151 -20.05 14.71 -27.80
N GLN A 152 -20.67 13.93 -26.91
CA GLN A 152 -22.12 13.83 -26.76
C GLN A 152 -22.82 15.15 -26.42
N ASN A 153 -22.09 16.16 -25.91
CA ASN A 153 -22.65 17.48 -25.66
C ASN A 153 -22.80 18.31 -26.94
N TRP A 154 -22.04 17.98 -27.98
CA TRP A 154 -21.96 18.74 -29.24
C TRP A 154 -22.52 17.97 -30.45
N PHE A 155 -22.50 16.65 -30.42
CA PHE A 155 -22.91 15.79 -31.53
C PHE A 155 -24.01 14.82 -31.12
N ASN A 156 -24.88 14.49 -32.08
CA ASN A 156 -25.80 13.36 -32.01
C ASN A 156 -25.07 12.06 -32.42
N ALA A 157 -25.67 10.90 -32.15
CA ALA A 157 -25.06 9.60 -32.48
C ALA A 157 -24.84 9.38 -33.98
N ASP A 158 -25.61 10.08 -34.83
CA ASP A 158 -25.45 10.07 -36.30
C ASP A 158 -24.31 11.01 -36.78
N GLY A 159 -23.62 11.70 -35.86
CA GLY A 159 -22.57 12.67 -36.17
C GLY A 159 -23.07 14.08 -36.49
N SER A 160 -24.38 14.32 -36.57
CA SER A 160 -24.89 15.68 -36.77
C SER A 160 -24.60 16.57 -35.55
N ALA A 161 -24.22 17.82 -35.79
CA ALA A 161 -24.02 18.79 -34.72
C ALA A 161 -25.37 19.16 -34.06
N LYS A 162 -25.38 19.25 -32.73
CA LYS A 162 -26.58 19.64 -31.98
C LYS A 162 -26.92 21.12 -32.19
N ALA A 163 -28.21 21.41 -32.28
CA ALA A 163 -28.70 22.79 -32.36
C ALA A 163 -28.34 23.56 -31.08
N THR A 164 -27.61 24.66 -31.21
CA THR A 164 -27.17 25.52 -30.08
C THR A 164 -28.33 26.24 -29.37
N SER A 165 -29.50 26.30 -30.02
CA SER A 165 -30.75 26.79 -29.45
C SER A 165 -31.44 25.77 -28.53
N ALA A 166 -31.11 24.48 -28.62
CA ALA A 166 -31.76 23.44 -27.83
C ALA A 166 -31.41 23.55 -26.34
N ASN A 167 -32.41 23.41 -25.48
CA ASN A 167 -32.19 23.48 -24.03
C ASN A 167 -31.21 22.40 -23.52
N SER A 168 -31.23 21.20 -24.14
CA SER A 168 -30.31 20.10 -23.85
C SER A 168 -28.83 20.44 -24.12
N PHE A 169 -28.56 21.38 -25.03
CA PHE A 169 -27.23 21.92 -25.27
C PHE A 169 -26.87 22.99 -24.21
N ARG A 170 -27.79 23.93 -23.97
CA ARG A 170 -27.54 25.09 -23.11
C ARG A 170 -27.27 24.76 -21.65
N VAL A 171 -27.92 23.71 -21.12
CA VAL A 171 -27.66 23.22 -19.75
C VAL A 171 -26.23 22.72 -19.54
N LYS A 172 -25.43 22.54 -20.60
CA LYS A 172 -24.02 22.13 -20.56
C LYS A 172 -23.03 23.31 -20.67
N SER A 173 -23.51 24.55 -20.52
CA SER A 173 -22.66 25.74 -20.47
C SER A 173 -21.63 25.69 -19.34
N TYR A 174 -20.48 26.33 -19.57
CA TYR A 174 -19.45 26.55 -18.57
C TYR A 174 -19.99 27.41 -17.41
N ASP A 175 -20.80 28.42 -17.72
CA ASP A 175 -21.42 29.30 -16.73
C ASP A 175 -22.21 28.54 -15.66
N LYS A 176 -23.01 27.55 -16.08
CA LYS A 176 -23.82 26.74 -15.16
C LYS A 176 -23.01 25.67 -14.43
N ASN A 177 -21.99 25.08 -15.06
CA ASN A 177 -21.38 23.84 -14.53
C ASN A 177 -19.94 24.02 -14.03
N CYS A 178 -19.31 25.18 -14.26
CA CYS A 178 -17.89 25.36 -13.95
C CYS A 178 -17.58 26.70 -13.27
N SER A 179 -18.34 27.77 -13.58
CA SER A 179 -17.99 29.14 -13.16
C SER A 179 -17.76 29.33 -11.66
N GLY A 180 -18.56 28.69 -10.79
CA GLY A 180 -18.46 28.85 -9.34
C GLY A 180 -17.14 28.40 -8.73
N CYS A 181 -16.46 27.42 -9.34
CA CYS A 181 -15.15 26.98 -8.86
C CYS A 181 -13.97 27.72 -9.51
N HIS A 182 -14.23 28.47 -10.58
CA HIS A 182 -13.21 28.94 -11.50
C HIS A 182 -13.16 30.46 -11.67
N ILE A 183 -14.09 31.18 -11.05
CA ILE A 183 -14.17 32.63 -11.12
C ILE A 183 -14.48 33.21 -9.73
N THR A 184 -13.74 34.26 -9.35
CA THR A 184 -13.98 34.99 -8.10
C THR A 184 -15.13 35.98 -8.21
N GLY A 185 -15.96 36.03 -7.15
CA GLY A 185 -17.08 36.95 -7.04
C GLY A 185 -18.11 36.77 -8.15
N ASN A 186 -18.33 35.52 -8.57
CA ASN A 186 -19.24 35.23 -9.65
C ASN A 186 -20.70 35.42 -9.24
N VAL A 187 -21.51 35.93 -10.15
CA VAL A 187 -22.97 35.92 -10.05
C VAL A 187 -23.49 35.21 -11.29
N VAL A 188 -24.11 34.06 -11.09
CA VAL A 188 -24.70 33.26 -12.17
C VAL A 188 -26.17 33.64 -12.32
N GLN A 189 -26.56 34.05 -13.51
CA GLN A 189 -27.93 34.42 -13.83
C GLN A 189 -28.46 33.51 -14.94
N ARG A 190 -29.70 33.04 -14.78
CA ARG A 190 -30.41 32.40 -15.88
C ARG A 190 -30.99 33.49 -16.76
N VAL A 191 -30.57 33.55 -18.02
CA VAL A 191 -31.15 34.45 -19.00
C VAL A 191 -32.38 33.78 -19.58
N VAL A 192 -33.53 34.46 -19.48
CA VAL A 192 -34.76 34.09 -20.18
C VAL A 192 -35.18 35.27 -21.03
N SER A 193 -34.69 35.34 -22.27
CA SER A 193 -34.96 36.44 -23.21
C SER A 193 -35.27 35.89 -24.60
N GLY A 194 -36.54 36.00 -25.02
CA GLY A 194 -37.02 35.40 -26.27
C GLY A 194 -36.87 33.87 -26.24
N THR A 195 -36.11 33.30 -27.18
CA THR A 195 -35.76 31.88 -27.17
C THR A 195 -34.49 31.58 -26.38
N ASP A 196 -33.78 32.58 -25.82
CA ASP A 196 -32.57 32.36 -25.01
C ASP A 196 -32.91 31.91 -23.58
N THR A 197 -32.36 30.76 -23.18
CA THR A 197 -32.56 30.06 -21.90
C THR A 197 -31.22 29.75 -21.23
N SER A 198 -30.19 30.51 -21.61
CA SER A 198 -28.80 30.28 -21.25
C SER A 198 -28.44 30.78 -19.84
N TRP A 199 -27.18 30.60 -19.44
CA TRP A 199 -26.66 31.04 -18.14
C TRP A 199 -25.53 32.02 -18.35
N THR A 200 -25.57 33.17 -17.72
CA THR A 200 -24.49 34.14 -17.76
C THR A 200 -23.83 34.23 -16.41
N SER A 201 -22.50 34.18 -16.41
CA SER A 201 -21.72 34.55 -15.23
C SER A 201 -21.21 35.97 -15.41
N THR A 202 -21.44 36.82 -14.41
CA THR A 202 -20.67 38.06 -14.23
C THR A 202 -19.68 37.84 -13.11
N TRP A 203 -18.56 38.56 -13.09
CA TRP A 203 -17.54 38.38 -12.07
C TRP A 203 -16.75 39.65 -11.81
N ALA A 204 -16.09 39.70 -10.65
CA ALA A 204 -15.47 40.91 -10.11
C ALA A 204 -14.15 41.35 -10.80
N ASN A 205 -13.73 40.73 -11.92
CA ASN A 205 -12.40 40.94 -12.51
C ASN A 205 -12.40 41.70 -13.84
N SER A 206 -13.01 42.88 -13.93
CA SER A 206 -12.70 43.76 -15.06
C SER A 206 -11.28 44.34 -15.02
N SER A 207 -10.56 44.18 -13.89
CA SER A 207 -9.20 44.69 -13.68
C SER A 207 -8.07 43.69 -13.98
N ASP A 208 -8.36 42.39 -14.14
CA ASP A 208 -7.32 41.34 -14.17
C ASP A 208 -6.92 40.96 -15.60
N ALA A 209 -6.58 41.96 -16.41
CA ALA A 209 -6.21 41.83 -17.83
C ALA A 209 -7.23 41.04 -18.69
N GLY A 210 -8.49 40.94 -18.25
CA GLY A 210 -9.55 40.21 -18.92
C GLY A 210 -9.57 38.69 -18.71
N ASN A 211 -8.78 38.12 -17.77
CA ASN A 211 -8.78 36.68 -17.50
C ASN A 211 -9.85 36.24 -16.47
N MET A 212 -10.31 34.98 -16.56
CA MET A 212 -11.18 34.34 -15.57
C MET A 212 -10.32 33.56 -14.56
N VAL A 213 -10.22 34.05 -13.32
CA VAL A 213 -9.25 33.54 -12.34
C VAL A 213 -9.89 33.10 -11.02
N VAL A 214 -9.23 32.18 -10.34
CA VAL A 214 -9.40 31.93 -8.90
C VAL A 214 -8.49 32.91 -8.17
N GLY A 215 -9.04 34.10 -7.94
CA GLY A 215 -8.42 35.25 -7.29
C GLY A 215 -8.35 35.17 -5.77
N CYS A 216 -7.71 36.17 -5.17
CA CYS A 216 -7.47 36.23 -3.73
C CYS A 216 -8.77 36.06 -2.92
N GLU A 217 -9.82 36.75 -3.34
CA GLU A 217 -11.09 36.84 -2.61
C GLU A 217 -11.90 35.52 -2.64
N SER A 218 -11.56 34.55 -3.49
CA SER A 218 -12.13 33.18 -3.42
C SER A 218 -11.70 32.43 -2.15
N CYS A 219 -10.52 32.76 -1.62
CA CYS A 219 -9.98 32.14 -0.40
C CYS A 219 -10.08 33.04 0.82
N HIS A 220 -10.18 34.35 0.61
CA HIS A 220 -10.10 35.38 1.64
C HIS A 220 -11.42 36.13 1.88
N GLY A 221 -12.43 35.93 1.02
CA GLY A 221 -13.68 36.69 1.03
C GLY A 221 -13.55 38.08 0.39
N PRO A 222 -14.66 38.83 0.26
CA PRO A 222 -14.69 40.13 -0.41
C PRO A 222 -13.84 41.20 0.31
N GLY A 223 -13.06 41.96 -0.47
CA GLY A 223 -12.00 42.84 0.03
C GLY A 223 -12.33 44.33 0.14
N SER A 224 -13.47 44.81 -0.35
CA SER A 224 -13.81 46.26 -0.39
C SER A 224 -13.77 46.99 0.96
N LEU A 225 -13.93 46.26 2.07
CA LEU A 225 -13.90 46.83 3.42
C LEU A 225 -12.58 46.50 4.15
N HIS A 226 -11.56 46.04 3.44
CA HIS A 226 -10.19 45.88 3.92
C HIS A 226 -9.41 47.18 3.67
N PRO A 227 -9.26 48.08 4.66
CA PRO A 227 -8.63 49.38 4.45
C PRO A 227 -7.12 49.26 4.22
N ALA A 228 -6.60 50.03 3.25
CA ALA A 228 -5.19 50.04 2.86
C ALA A 228 -4.20 50.38 3.99
N ASN A 229 -4.65 51.01 5.08
CA ASN A 229 -3.78 51.56 6.13
C ASN A 229 -3.99 50.97 7.54
N ALA A 230 -4.86 49.96 7.75
CA ALA A 230 -5.14 49.47 9.10
C ALA A 230 -4.47 48.12 9.41
N PHE A 231 -3.31 48.17 10.06
CA PHE A 231 -2.81 47.06 10.89
C PHE A 231 -3.60 46.95 12.23
N GLY A 232 -4.91 47.19 12.20
CA GLY A 232 -5.81 47.31 13.35
C GLY A 232 -6.99 46.31 13.33
N ALA A 233 -7.81 46.31 14.38
CA ALA A 233 -8.78 45.26 14.73
C ALA A 233 -10.00 45.08 13.79
N ASP A 234 -10.22 45.98 12.81
CA ASP A 234 -11.37 45.94 11.90
C ASP A 234 -11.14 45.01 10.68
N LYS A 235 -10.90 43.73 10.95
CA LYS A 235 -10.60 42.70 9.94
C LYS A 235 -11.87 42.23 9.23
N LYS A 236 -12.20 42.84 8.09
CA LYS A 236 -13.30 42.37 7.22
C LYS A 236 -12.87 41.39 6.12
N ILE A 237 -11.57 41.09 6.00
CA ILE A 237 -11.04 40.02 5.13
C ILE A 237 -10.48 38.87 5.99
N ILE A 238 -10.70 37.63 5.53
CA ILE A 238 -10.38 36.42 6.29
C ILE A 238 -8.95 35.98 6.02
N ASN A 239 -8.26 35.53 7.07
CA ASN A 239 -7.02 34.77 6.92
C ASN A 239 -7.30 33.29 7.26
N PRO A 240 -7.32 32.38 6.26
CA PRO A 240 -7.64 30.97 6.48
C PRO A 240 -6.78 30.28 7.54
N SER A 241 -5.52 30.68 7.69
CA SER A 241 -4.62 30.09 8.70
C SER A 241 -5.05 30.39 10.14
N LYS A 242 -5.83 31.47 10.35
CA LYS A 242 -6.29 31.94 11.66
C LYS A 242 -7.62 31.33 12.11
N PHE A 243 -8.25 30.47 11.30
CA PHE A 243 -9.42 29.74 11.78
C PHE A 243 -9.07 28.85 12.98
N SER A 244 -9.96 28.83 13.98
CA SER A 244 -9.82 27.98 15.16
C SER A 244 -10.13 26.50 14.85
N SER A 245 -11.09 26.24 13.96
CA SER A 245 -11.46 24.89 13.53
C SER A 245 -10.68 24.45 12.29
N ASN A 246 -10.15 23.23 12.32
CA ASN A 246 -9.47 22.62 11.16
C ASN A 246 -10.44 22.36 10.00
N ASP A 247 -11.72 22.09 10.29
CA ASP A 247 -12.73 21.87 9.24
C ASP A 247 -12.93 23.14 8.42
N ARG A 248 -12.95 24.32 9.07
CA ARG A 248 -13.02 25.61 8.35
C ARG A 248 -11.83 25.81 7.43
N LYS A 249 -10.65 25.37 7.85
CA LYS A 249 -9.41 25.45 7.05
C LYS A 249 -9.51 24.58 5.81
N LEU A 250 -10.03 23.36 5.96
CA LEU A 250 -10.20 22.40 4.86
C LEU A 250 -11.26 22.85 3.86
N GLU A 251 -12.38 23.39 4.34
CA GLU A 251 -13.52 23.82 3.52
C GLU A 251 -13.17 24.96 2.54
N VAL A 252 -12.19 25.81 2.86
CA VAL A 252 -11.67 26.83 1.92
C VAL A 252 -11.16 26.20 0.63
N CYS A 253 -10.49 25.05 0.70
CA CYS A 253 -10.07 24.30 -0.49
C CYS A 253 -11.19 23.36 -0.98
N GLY A 254 -11.97 22.82 -0.04
CA GLY A 254 -13.08 21.90 -0.30
C GLY A 254 -14.19 22.47 -1.17
N GLN A 255 -14.36 23.80 -1.24
CA GLN A 255 -15.34 24.44 -2.11
C GLN A 255 -15.13 24.13 -3.61
N CYS A 256 -13.90 23.80 -4.03
CA CYS A 256 -13.57 23.45 -5.42
C CYS A 256 -12.97 22.04 -5.56
N HIS A 257 -12.18 21.60 -4.57
CA HIS A 257 -11.47 20.30 -4.61
C HIS A 257 -12.32 19.13 -4.08
N TYR A 258 -13.60 19.15 -4.42
CA TYR A 258 -14.57 18.08 -4.16
C TYR A 258 -15.30 17.71 -5.45
N ARG A 259 -15.88 16.51 -5.49
CA ARG A 259 -16.81 16.11 -6.55
C ARG A 259 -18.23 16.02 -6.01
N GLY A 260 -19.14 16.69 -6.71
CA GLY A 260 -20.49 16.89 -6.23
C GLY A 260 -21.28 17.87 -7.08
N THR A 261 -22.43 18.26 -6.53
CA THR A 261 -23.26 19.35 -7.03
C THR A 261 -23.44 20.40 -5.94
N SER A 262 -24.21 21.45 -6.22
CA SER A 262 -24.87 22.24 -5.19
C SER A 262 -25.86 21.38 -4.41
N SER A 263 -26.30 21.85 -3.25
CA SER A 263 -27.18 21.06 -2.38
C SER A 263 -28.51 20.68 -3.03
N SER A 264 -29.03 21.47 -3.97
CA SER A 264 -30.23 21.11 -4.75
C SER A 264 -29.95 20.23 -5.98
N GLY A 265 -28.68 20.09 -6.39
CA GLY A 265 -28.31 19.46 -7.66
C GLY A 265 -28.36 20.39 -8.88
N ALA A 266 -28.77 21.65 -8.72
CA ALA A 266 -28.92 22.59 -9.83
C ALA A 266 -27.58 22.96 -10.51
N TYR A 267 -26.51 23.08 -9.73
CA TYR A 267 -25.18 23.48 -10.20
C TYR A 267 -24.15 22.37 -9.90
N GLU A 268 -23.05 22.32 -10.67
CA GLU A 268 -21.96 21.35 -10.45
C GLU A 268 -20.84 21.90 -9.53
N PHE A 269 -21.16 22.91 -8.72
CA PHE A 269 -20.26 23.57 -7.79
C PHE A 269 -21.00 24.04 -6.52
N ALA A 270 -20.25 24.45 -5.50
CA ALA A 270 -20.79 24.94 -4.23
C ALA A 270 -21.61 26.22 -4.44
N TRP A 271 -22.92 26.15 -4.21
CA TRP A 271 -23.85 27.24 -4.48
C TRP A 271 -25.06 27.19 -3.56
N ASP A 272 -25.52 28.38 -3.14
CA ASP A 272 -26.81 28.57 -2.51
C ASP A 272 -27.76 29.21 -3.54
N GLU A 273 -28.73 28.43 -3.99
CA GLU A 273 -29.72 28.86 -4.98
C GLU A 273 -30.72 29.87 -4.43
N THR A 274 -30.91 29.94 -3.12
CA THR A 274 -31.87 30.86 -2.49
C THR A 274 -31.36 32.29 -2.47
N THR A 275 -30.08 32.46 -2.16
CA THR A 275 -29.41 33.76 -2.15
C THR A 275 -28.71 34.06 -3.47
N ASN A 276 -28.58 33.06 -4.34
CA ASN A 276 -27.80 33.09 -5.57
C ASN A 276 -26.34 33.50 -5.34
N THR A 277 -25.71 32.89 -4.34
CA THR A 277 -24.32 33.18 -3.95
C THR A 277 -23.49 31.92 -3.81
N GLY A 278 -22.19 32.04 -4.11
CA GLY A 278 -21.21 30.99 -3.85
C GLY A 278 -20.80 30.93 -2.39
N TYR A 279 -20.16 29.82 -2.02
CA TYR A 279 -19.57 29.64 -0.69
C TYR A 279 -18.62 30.80 -0.34
N GLN A 280 -18.78 31.35 0.87
CA GLN A 280 -17.87 32.35 1.42
C GLN A 280 -16.95 31.68 2.44
N PRO A 281 -15.62 31.91 2.37
CA PRO A 281 -14.69 31.44 3.39
C PRO A 281 -15.19 31.79 4.80
N GLY A 282 -15.16 30.82 5.72
CA GLY A 282 -15.62 30.99 7.10
C GLY A 282 -17.04 30.49 7.36
N ASN A 283 -17.88 30.36 6.33
CA ASN A 283 -19.16 29.67 6.45
C ASN A 283 -18.99 28.15 6.55
N ILE A 284 -20.09 27.42 6.78
CA ILE A 284 -20.14 25.97 6.62
C ILE A 284 -20.35 25.64 5.16
N LEU A 285 -19.50 24.77 4.61
CA LEU A 285 -19.58 24.34 3.22
C LEU A 285 -20.74 23.38 2.96
N ALA A 286 -21.07 22.50 3.91
CA ALA A 286 -22.09 21.46 3.73
C ALA A 286 -23.46 21.95 3.18
N PRO A 287 -24.01 23.11 3.60
CA PRO A 287 -25.22 23.68 3.02
C PRO A 287 -25.14 24.14 1.55
N PHE A 288 -23.94 24.21 0.97
CA PHE A 288 -23.73 24.64 -0.42
C PHE A 288 -23.47 23.47 -1.36
N ILE A 289 -23.23 22.26 -0.84
CA ILE A 289 -22.79 21.11 -1.63
C ILE A 289 -23.63 19.86 -1.37
N ALA A 290 -23.67 18.98 -2.37
CA ALA A 290 -24.04 17.58 -2.21
C ALA A 290 -22.93 16.70 -2.82
N HIS A 291 -22.36 15.79 -2.02
CA HIS A 291 -21.27 14.93 -2.48
C HIS A 291 -21.77 13.83 -3.42
N THR A 292 -21.14 13.69 -4.59
CA THR A 292 -21.31 12.55 -5.50
C THR A 292 -19.93 12.02 -5.91
N PRO A 293 -19.22 11.34 -4.98
CA PRO A 293 -17.84 10.93 -5.22
C PRO A 293 -17.75 9.81 -6.26
N GLY A 294 -16.76 9.91 -7.14
CA GLY A 294 -16.37 8.84 -8.05
C GLY A 294 -15.25 8.05 -7.42
N VAL A 295 -15.57 6.98 -6.69
CA VAL A 295 -14.61 6.13 -5.96
C VAL A 295 -14.44 4.76 -6.61
N TRP A 296 -13.33 4.11 -6.29
CA TRP A 296 -13.11 2.69 -6.55
C TRP A 296 -14.00 1.83 -5.64
N PRO A 297 -14.09 0.50 -5.89
CA PRO A 297 -14.98 -0.37 -5.11
C PRO A 297 -14.66 -0.51 -3.63
N ASP A 298 -13.51 -0.02 -3.17
CA ASP A 298 -13.21 0.12 -1.74
C ASP A 298 -14.00 1.25 -1.05
N GLY A 299 -14.77 2.03 -1.81
CA GLY A 299 -15.70 3.04 -1.33
C GLY A 299 -15.05 4.35 -0.88
N VAL A 300 -13.71 4.46 -0.94
CA VAL A 300 -12.98 5.60 -0.36
C VAL A 300 -11.88 6.16 -1.26
N THR A 301 -11.29 5.35 -2.13
CA THR A 301 -10.19 5.78 -2.99
C THR A 301 -10.74 6.47 -4.24
N ALA A 302 -10.29 7.69 -4.54
CA ALA A 302 -10.80 8.43 -5.69
C ALA A 302 -10.41 7.77 -7.02
N LYS A 303 -11.40 7.68 -7.93
CA LYS A 303 -11.28 7.25 -9.33
C LYS A 303 -11.36 8.40 -10.32
N GLN A 304 -11.92 9.54 -9.92
CA GLN A 304 -12.16 10.71 -10.77
C GLN A 304 -11.48 11.97 -10.23
N HIS A 305 -11.24 12.94 -11.12
CA HIS A 305 -10.64 14.22 -10.79
C HIS A 305 -11.35 14.99 -9.65
N HIS A 306 -10.54 15.83 -8.98
CA HIS A 306 -10.82 16.82 -7.93
C HIS A 306 -11.57 16.33 -6.68
N GLN A 307 -11.13 15.22 -6.08
CA GLN A 307 -11.72 14.67 -4.85
C GLN A 307 -10.76 14.73 -3.64
N GLN A 308 -9.71 15.59 -3.70
CA GLN A 308 -8.69 15.63 -2.65
C GLN A 308 -9.27 15.98 -1.28
N TYR A 309 -10.27 16.86 -1.22
CA TYR A 309 -10.96 17.18 0.04
C TYR A 309 -11.65 15.95 0.63
N GLN A 310 -12.42 15.23 -0.19
CA GLN A 310 -13.14 14.03 0.24
C GLN A 310 -12.19 12.92 0.70
N GLU A 311 -11.10 12.67 -0.03
CA GLU A 311 -10.10 11.67 0.39
C GLU A 311 -9.40 12.08 1.69
N LEU A 312 -9.00 13.34 1.82
CA LEU A 312 -8.28 13.85 2.98
C LEU A 312 -9.11 13.73 4.26
N LEU A 313 -10.43 13.96 4.19
CA LEU A 313 -11.36 13.74 5.30
C LEU A 313 -11.36 12.29 5.82
N THR A 314 -11.04 11.32 4.98
CA THR A 314 -10.92 9.90 5.37
C THR A 314 -9.54 9.52 5.91
N SER A 315 -8.56 10.43 5.84
CA SER A 315 -7.19 10.15 6.26
C SER A 315 -6.97 10.34 7.76
N ALA A 316 -5.94 9.66 8.28
CA ALA A 316 -5.48 9.85 9.65
C ALA A 316 -4.95 11.27 9.91
N HIS A 317 -4.56 12.01 8.87
CA HIS A 317 -3.99 13.35 9.01
C HIS A 317 -4.99 14.39 9.51
N VAL A 318 -6.27 14.25 9.17
CA VAL A 318 -7.33 15.17 9.65
C VAL A 318 -7.81 14.78 11.05
N THR A 319 -7.70 13.49 11.41
CA THR A 319 -8.22 12.93 12.66
C THR A 319 -7.16 12.75 13.75
N ASN A 320 -5.89 13.09 13.47
CA ASN A 320 -4.80 12.98 14.42
C ASN A 320 -5.08 13.81 15.70
N PRO A 321 -4.95 13.21 16.90
CA PRO A 321 -5.31 13.88 18.16
C PRO A 321 -4.30 14.96 18.59
N THR A 322 -3.05 14.87 18.11
CA THR A 322 -1.96 15.77 18.47
C THR A 322 -1.87 16.95 17.50
N GLU A 323 -1.92 16.68 16.20
CA GLU A 323 -1.80 17.71 15.17
C GLU A 323 -2.69 17.37 13.96
N LYS A 324 -3.79 18.11 13.81
CA LYS A 324 -4.72 17.95 12.69
C LYS A 324 -4.22 18.73 11.48
N LEU A 325 -3.77 18.02 10.44
CA LEU A 325 -3.30 18.64 9.21
C LEU A 325 -4.46 19.12 8.34
N ASN A 326 -4.15 20.07 7.48
CA ASN A 326 -5.03 20.61 6.44
C ASN A 326 -4.25 20.83 5.14
N CYS A 327 -4.95 21.22 4.06
CA CYS A 327 -4.38 21.37 2.74
C CYS A 327 -3.16 22.32 2.74
N PHE A 328 -3.29 23.49 3.35
CA PHE A 328 -2.20 24.47 3.40
C PHE A 328 -1.15 24.16 4.46
N THR A 329 -1.22 23.01 5.14
CA THR A 329 -0.10 22.51 5.93
C THR A 329 1.04 22.06 5.02
N CYS A 330 0.71 21.35 3.94
CA CYS A 330 1.67 20.88 2.93
C CYS A 330 1.76 21.82 1.71
N HIS A 331 0.67 22.52 1.38
CA HIS A 331 0.62 23.41 0.22
C HIS A 331 0.75 24.90 0.59
N ASN A 332 1.38 25.67 -0.28
CA ASN A 332 1.36 27.12 -0.25
C ASN A 332 0.66 27.64 -1.51
N PRO A 333 -0.60 28.12 -1.42
CA PRO A 333 -1.35 28.61 -2.59
C PRO A 333 -0.74 29.86 -3.22
N HIS A 334 0.23 30.50 -2.55
CA HIS A 334 1.00 31.64 -3.05
C HIS A 334 2.40 31.25 -3.54
N SER A 335 2.73 29.96 -3.66
CA SER A 335 4.05 29.54 -4.12
C SER A 335 4.07 29.25 -5.62
N ALA A 336 5.13 29.70 -6.28
CA ALA A 336 5.46 29.31 -7.65
C ALA A 336 6.10 27.90 -7.72
N ALA A 337 6.37 27.27 -6.57
CA ALA A 337 6.91 25.91 -6.51
C ALA A 337 5.97 24.89 -7.18
N SER A 338 6.57 23.82 -7.70
CA SER A 338 5.82 22.73 -8.33
C SER A 338 4.78 22.16 -7.37
N HIS A 339 3.58 21.91 -7.90
CA HIS A 339 2.40 21.46 -7.13
C HIS A 339 2.03 22.34 -5.93
N GLN A 340 2.50 23.59 -5.90
CA GLN A 340 2.31 24.52 -4.78
C GLN A 340 2.75 23.89 -3.45
N LEU A 341 3.77 23.03 -3.44
CA LEU A 341 4.32 22.51 -2.19
C LEU A 341 4.96 23.65 -1.39
N ARG A 342 4.88 23.55 -0.06
CA ARG A 342 5.65 24.43 0.81
C ARG A 342 7.14 24.16 0.64
N ASP A 343 7.94 25.21 0.74
CA ASP A 343 9.40 25.10 0.67
C ASP A 343 10.00 24.64 2.01
N SER A 344 9.26 24.84 3.12
CA SER A 344 9.63 24.32 4.44
C SER A 344 8.44 24.12 5.35
N LEU A 345 8.58 23.19 6.30
CA LEU A 345 7.65 22.96 7.40
C LEU A 345 8.30 23.36 8.73
N GLN A 346 7.49 23.98 9.59
CA GLN A 346 7.84 24.23 10.99
C GLN A 346 7.22 23.12 11.82
N VAL A 347 8.06 22.34 12.51
CA VAL A 347 7.62 21.18 13.29
C VAL A 347 8.18 21.29 14.69
N THR A 348 7.30 21.23 15.69
CA THR A 348 7.69 21.17 17.10
C THR A 348 7.72 19.71 17.54
N TYR A 349 8.86 19.25 18.03
CA TYR A 349 9.04 17.90 18.56
C TYR A 349 9.87 17.96 19.83
N GLN A 350 9.38 17.35 20.92
CA GLN A 350 10.04 17.37 22.23
C GLN A 350 10.46 18.79 22.68
N SER A 351 9.56 19.78 22.50
CA SER A 351 9.79 21.19 22.82
C SER A 351 10.86 21.91 21.97
N VAL A 352 11.38 21.28 20.92
CA VAL A 352 12.32 21.89 19.97
C VAL A 352 11.59 22.20 18.66
N ASN A 353 11.82 23.41 18.12
CA ASN A 353 11.26 23.84 16.85
C ASN A 353 12.26 23.60 15.72
N TYR A 354 11.86 22.80 14.72
CA TYR A 354 12.64 22.52 13.53
C TYR A 354 12.02 23.21 12.33
N LYS A 355 12.85 23.93 11.56
CA LYS A 355 12.51 24.36 10.21
C LYS A 355 13.15 23.37 9.23
N ILE A 356 12.33 22.54 8.59
CA ILE A 356 12.77 21.49 7.67
C ILE A 356 12.42 21.94 6.26
N LYS A 357 13.41 22.07 5.37
CA LYS A 357 13.16 22.28 3.94
C LYS A 357 12.43 21.05 3.42
N THR A 358 11.38 21.26 2.63
CA THR A 358 10.56 20.17 2.12
C THR A 358 10.72 20.00 0.63
N ASP A 359 10.98 18.76 0.24
CA ASP A 359 11.00 18.27 -1.12
C ASP A 359 10.31 16.90 -1.15
N ASN A 360 9.67 16.61 -2.29
CA ASN A 360 9.11 15.30 -2.54
C ASN A 360 10.22 14.28 -2.87
N ASP A 361 11.26 14.72 -3.57
CA ASP A 361 12.33 13.89 -4.12
C ASP A 361 13.43 13.56 -3.12
N ASP A 362 13.31 13.93 -1.85
CA ASP A 362 14.19 13.47 -0.77
C ASP A 362 13.42 12.94 0.45
N ASN A 363 12.09 12.81 0.33
CA ASN A 363 11.14 12.45 1.38
C ASN A 363 11.01 13.44 2.54
N THR A 364 11.70 14.58 2.55
CA THR A 364 11.62 15.54 3.66
C THR A 364 10.22 16.10 3.85
N LEU A 365 9.40 16.19 2.80
CA LEU A 365 7.98 16.54 2.91
C LEU A 365 7.22 15.66 3.92
N CYS A 366 7.50 14.35 3.92
CA CYS A 366 6.84 13.40 4.81
C CYS A 366 7.62 13.22 6.12
N LEU A 367 8.95 13.04 6.00
CA LEU A 367 9.82 12.78 7.15
C LEU A 367 9.90 13.98 8.11
N ALA A 368 9.59 15.20 7.66
CA ALA A 368 9.46 16.36 8.54
C ALA A 368 8.53 16.09 9.72
N CYS A 369 7.45 15.33 9.54
CA CYS A 369 6.55 14.92 10.61
C CYS A 369 6.83 13.51 11.10
N HIS A 370 7.11 12.57 10.20
CA HIS A 370 7.19 11.14 10.53
C HIS A 370 8.50 10.68 11.17
N ALA A 371 9.62 11.39 10.98
CA ALA A 371 10.87 11.04 11.64
C ALA A 371 10.74 11.08 13.18
N GLY A 372 11.33 10.11 13.87
CA GLY A 372 11.22 9.96 15.32
C GLY A 372 9.91 9.32 15.78
N SER A 373 9.18 8.66 14.87
CA SER A 373 7.95 7.94 15.18
C SER A 373 7.77 6.69 14.30
N GLY A 374 7.13 5.65 14.85
CA GLY A 374 6.79 4.43 14.12
C GLY A 374 7.99 3.81 13.38
N PRO A 375 7.86 3.43 12.09
CA PRO A 375 8.95 2.85 11.30
C PRO A 375 10.20 3.75 11.15
N PHE A 376 10.09 5.03 11.51
CA PHE A 376 11.15 6.03 11.40
C PHE A 376 11.66 6.52 12.76
N ALA A 377 11.41 5.76 13.84
CA ALA A 377 11.86 6.11 15.19
C ALA A 377 13.39 6.31 15.28
N ALA A 378 14.16 5.57 14.48
CA ALA A 378 15.62 5.63 14.46
C ALA A 378 16.20 6.91 13.80
N ILE A 379 15.38 7.71 13.12
CA ILE A 379 15.84 8.94 12.46
C ILE A 379 15.27 10.18 13.15
N THR A 380 16.10 11.19 13.40
CA THR A 380 15.67 12.40 14.11
C THR A 380 15.27 13.52 13.16
N LYS A 381 14.49 14.49 13.65
CA LYS A 381 14.13 15.71 12.90
C LYS A 381 15.37 16.51 12.45
N ALA A 382 16.42 16.54 13.26
CA ALA A 382 17.69 17.18 12.92
C ALA A 382 18.40 16.51 11.75
N MET A 383 18.35 15.17 11.67
CA MET A 383 18.92 14.43 10.54
C MET A 383 18.17 14.76 9.24
N VAL A 384 16.84 14.86 9.31
CA VAL A 384 15.98 15.21 8.16
C VAL A 384 16.22 16.64 7.65
N GLN A 385 16.72 17.57 8.48
CA GLN A 385 17.10 18.90 7.98
C GLN A 385 18.25 18.85 6.97
N ASN A 386 19.08 17.81 7.01
CA ASN A 386 20.23 17.61 6.13
C ASN A 386 20.25 16.17 5.57
N PRO A 387 19.29 15.81 4.69
CA PRO A 387 19.09 14.42 4.28
C PRO A 387 20.25 13.83 3.46
N VAL A 388 21.00 14.67 2.74
CA VAL A 388 22.18 14.25 1.97
C VAL A 388 23.33 13.85 2.90
N VAL A 389 23.57 14.60 3.97
CA VAL A 389 24.61 14.30 4.97
C VAL A 389 24.24 13.03 5.76
N ASN A 390 22.95 12.87 6.07
CA ASN A 390 22.44 11.74 6.85
C ASN A 390 21.90 10.60 5.98
N LYS A 391 22.35 10.50 4.72
CA LYS A 391 21.81 9.56 3.72
C LYS A 391 21.85 8.11 4.19
N SER A 392 22.91 7.67 4.85
CA SER A 392 23.05 6.28 5.31
C SER A 392 22.01 5.91 6.36
N SER A 393 21.84 6.73 7.40
CA SER A 393 20.89 6.46 8.48
C SER A 393 19.44 6.62 8.04
N ILE A 394 19.14 7.66 7.25
CA ILE A 394 17.80 7.84 6.67
C ILE A 394 17.53 6.72 5.67
N GLY A 395 18.54 6.32 4.90
CA GLY A 395 18.47 5.23 3.95
C GLY A 395 18.14 3.90 4.61
N LEU A 396 18.76 3.56 5.74
CA LEU A 396 18.44 2.35 6.48
C LEU A 396 16.95 2.28 6.87
N ALA A 397 16.42 3.36 7.48
CA ALA A 397 15.03 3.40 7.91
C ALA A 397 14.04 3.45 6.72
N VAL A 398 14.32 4.31 5.74
CA VAL A 398 13.46 4.47 4.56
C VAL A 398 13.48 3.21 3.70
N SER A 399 14.65 2.65 3.40
CA SER A 399 14.78 1.41 2.62
C SER A 399 14.24 0.20 3.36
N GLY A 400 14.38 0.12 4.69
CA GLY A 400 13.73 -0.92 5.49
C GLY A 400 12.21 -0.84 5.42
N HIS A 401 11.65 0.37 5.39
CA HIS A 401 10.20 0.59 5.27
C HIS A 401 9.67 0.38 3.84
N THR A 402 10.32 0.97 2.84
CA THR A 402 9.86 0.94 1.44
C THR A 402 10.30 -0.30 0.69
N ARG A 403 11.28 -1.05 1.21
CA ARG A 403 11.94 -2.18 0.55
C ARG A 403 12.65 -1.81 -0.75
N HIS A 404 13.06 -0.56 -0.87
CA HIS A 404 13.73 -0.01 -2.04
C HIS A 404 14.91 0.86 -1.63
N SER A 405 15.89 1.09 -2.49
CA SER A 405 17.02 1.97 -2.17
C SER A 405 16.57 3.43 -2.01
N TYR A 406 17.06 4.11 -0.97
CA TYR A 406 16.83 5.53 -0.75
C TYR A 406 17.90 6.38 -1.44
N ASP A 407 17.45 7.37 -2.23
CA ASP A 407 18.35 8.36 -2.84
C ASP A 407 17.80 9.78 -2.70
N PRO A 408 18.32 10.59 -1.76
CA PRO A 408 17.89 11.97 -1.55
C PRO A 408 18.38 12.95 -2.64
N THR A 409 19.37 12.56 -3.46
CA THR A 409 19.91 13.47 -4.50
C THR A 409 19.15 13.41 -5.82
N ASN A 410 18.25 12.42 -5.97
CA ASN A 410 17.58 12.10 -7.23
C ASN A 410 18.56 11.94 -8.42
N ALA A 411 19.81 11.54 -8.15
CA ALA A 411 20.90 11.59 -9.12
C ALA A 411 20.64 10.69 -10.35
N ASN A 412 19.85 9.63 -10.17
CA ASN A 412 19.54 8.68 -11.23
C ASN A 412 18.36 9.09 -12.13
N SER A 413 17.71 10.24 -11.85
CA SER A 413 16.55 10.76 -12.60
C SER A 413 15.40 9.76 -12.77
N THR A 414 15.36 8.71 -11.95
CA THR A 414 14.33 7.66 -11.99
C THR A 414 13.11 7.99 -11.14
N GLY A 415 13.14 9.13 -10.43
CA GLY A 415 12.14 9.50 -9.45
C GLY A 415 12.27 8.75 -8.11
N GLY A 416 13.26 7.86 -7.95
CA GLY A 416 13.54 7.10 -6.72
C GLY A 416 12.45 6.09 -6.35
N SER A 417 12.79 4.80 -6.19
CA SER A 417 11.80 3.77 -5.83
C SER A 417 11.28 3.89 -4.39
N SER A 418 11.94 4.67 -3.54
CA SER A 418 11.61 4.83 -2.10
C SER A 418 10.90 6.13 -1.74
N ARG A 419 10.12 6.72 -2.65
CA ARG A 419 9.38 7.95 -2.32
C ARG A 419 8.13 7.63 -1.53
N CYS A 420 7.95 8.27 -0.38
CA CYS A 420 6.75 8.09 0.44
C CYS A 420 5.47 8.33 -0.38
N THR A 421 5.45 9.38 -1.20
CA THR A 421 4.29 9.77 -2.03
C THR A 421 3.99 8.78 -3.16
N LYS A 422 4.96 8.01 -3.66
CA LYS A 422 4.71 7.00 -4.70
C LYS A 422 3.89 5.83 -4.18
N CYS A 423 4.09 5.46 -2.92
CA CYS A 423 3.39 4.35 -2.27
C CYS A 423 2.11 4.83 -1.54
N HIS A 424 2.20 5.92 -0.77
CA HIS A 424 1.12 6.40 0.09
C HIS A 424 0.15 7.36 -0.60
N MET A 425 0.54 7.93 -1.73
CA MET A 425 -0.32 8.76 -2.57
C MET A 425 -0.35 8.17 -3.99
N PRO A 426 -0.76 6.91 -4.18
CA PRO A 426 -0.71 6.29 -5.50
C PRO A 426 -1.59 7.06 -6.49
N LYS A 427 -1.23 7.02 -7.78
CA LYS A 427 -2.06 7.65 -8.80
C LYS A 427 -3.25 6.76 -9.12
N THR A 428 -4.44 7.15 -8.67
CA THR A 428 -5.66 6.31 -8.74
C THR A 428 -6.78 6.95 -9.54
N ALA A 429 -6.70 8.25 -9.78
CA ALA A 429 -7.75 9.02 -10.43
C ALA A 429 -7.33 9.56 -11.80
N VAL A 430 -8.34 9.83 -12.63
CA VAL A 430 -8.18 10.29 -14.02
C VAL A 430 -8.60 11.75 -14.17
N SER A 431 -7.74 12.55 -14.81
CA SER A 431 -8.00 13.93 -15.21
C SER A 431 -7.86 14.14 -16.71
N ALA A 432 -6.70 13.84 -17.27
CA ALA A 432 -6.34 14.00 -18.68
C ALA A 432 -6.02 12.64 -19.30
N ILE A 433 -5.22 11.85 -18.58
CA ILE A 433 -4.88 10.47 -18.90
C ILE A 433 -5.15 9.59 -17.67
N ALA A 434 -5.30 8.29 -17.89
CA ALA A 434 -5.52 7.37 -16.78
C ALA A 434 -4.37 7.48 -15.76
N TYR A 435 -4.74 7.53 -14.47
CA TYR A 435 -3.80 7.53 -13.34
C TYR A 435 -2.82 8.70 -13.35
N ASP A 436 -3.32 9.93 -13.53
CA ASP A 436 -2.52 11.16 -13.47
C ASP A 436 -2.73 11.98 -12.19
N ILE A 437 -3.71 11.62 -11.35
CA ILE A 437 -3.95 12.27 -10.05
C ILE A 437 -3.57 11.35 -8.89
N HIS A 438 -2.73 11.88 -8.00
CA HIS A 438 -2.36 11.27 -6.72
C HIS A 438 -3.52 11.26 -5.71
N SER A 439 -3.76 10.12 -5.08
CA SER A 439 -4.69 10.01 -3.95
C SER A 439 -4.20 10.82 -2.76
N HIS A 440 -5.10 11.55 -2.09
CA HIS A 440 -4.83 12.30 -0.86
C HIS A 440 -5.30 11.57 0.41
N ARG A 441 -5.44 10.24 0.32
CA ARG A 441 -5.76 9.40 1.48
C ARG A 441 -4.54 9.10 2.36
N PHE A 442 -3.33 9.20 1.81
CA PHE A 442 -2.04 8.90 2.47
C PHE A 442 -1.88 7.44 2.94
N SER A 443 -2.69 6.54 2.40
CA SER A 443 -2.63 5.11 2.65
C SER A 443 -2.17 4.38 1.41
N THR A 444 -1.38 3.33 1.59
CA THR A 444 -1.11 2.39 0.50
C THR A 444 -2.41 1.68 0.08
N VAL A 445 -2.47 1.31 -1.20
CA VAL A 445 -3.47 0.42 -1.75
C VAL A 445 -2.76 -0.90 -2.05
N PRO A 446 -2.92 -1.95 -1.22
CA PRO A 446 -2.15 -3.18 -1.37
C PRO A 446 -2.57 -3.97 -2.62
N PRO A 447 -1.68 -4.77 -3.23
CA PRO A 447 -2.02 -5.62 -4.38
C PRO A 447 -3.19 -6.57 -4.11
N SER A 448 -3.41 -6.98 -2.86
CA SER A 448 -4.55 -7.80 -2.45
C SER A 448 -5.91 -7.16 -2.77
N LYS A 449 -6.02 -5.83 -2.83
CA LYS A 449 -7.26 -5.15 -3.24
C LYS A 449 -7.56 -5.32 -4.72
N THR A 450 -6.54 -5.33 -5.58
CA THR A 450 -6.72 -5.65 -7.01
C THR A 450 -7.35 -7.03 -7.17
N LEU A 451 -6.87 -8.02 -6.41
CA LEU A 451 -7.39 -9.39 -6.41
C LEU A 451 -8.79 -9.49 -5.80
N ALA A 452 -9.05 -8.82 -4.67
CA ALA A 452 -10.33 -8.89 -3.97
C ALA A 452 -11.50 -8.29 -4.76
N TYR A 453 -11.23 -7.33 -5.65
CA TYR A 453 -12.27 -6.59 -6.39
C TYR A 453 -12.38 -6.99 -7.88
N GLN A 454 -11.85 -8.14 -8.29
CA GLN A 454 -11.89 -8.61 -9.68
C GLN A 454 -13.32 -8.61 -10.28
N ALA A 455 -14.31 -9.08 -9.52
CA ALA A 455 -15.70 -9.10 -9.94
C ALA A 455 -16.31 -7.70 -10.18
N GLN A 456 -15.65 -6.64 -9.70
CA GLN A 456 -16.06 -5.24 -9.81
C GLN A 456 -15.16 -4.45 -10.77
N GLY A 457 -14.40 -5.14 -11.63
CA GLY A 457 -13.46 -4.53 -12.59
C GLY A 457 -12.05 -4.31 -12.04
N GLY A 458 -11.76 -4.79 -10.83
CA GLY A 458 -10.50 -4.58 -10.12
C GLY A 458 -10.29 -3.13 -9.68
N MET A 459 -9.17 -2.85 -9.03
CA MET A 459 -8.74 -1.49 -8.71
C MET A 459 -7.21 -1.34 -8.73
N PRO A 460 -6.67 -0.13 -8.95
CA PRO A 460 -5.24 0.13 -8.87
C PRO A 460 -4.66 -0.22 -7.51
N ASN A 461 -3.41 -0.68 -7.50
CA ASN A 461 -2.60 -0.82 -6.28
C ASN A 461 -1.35 0.08 -6.35
N SER A 462 -0.81 0.42 -5.18
CA SER A 462 0.30 1.37 -5.04
C SER A 462 1.58 0.96 -5.76
N CYS A 463 1.81 -0.34 -5.89
CA CYS A 463 3.02 -0.89 -6.52
C CYS A 463 2.91 -0.78 -8.05
N ALA A 464 1.81 -1.27 -8.62
CA ALA A 464 1.59 -1.32 -10.05
C ALA A 464 1.30 0.06 -10.66
N ALA A 465 0.42 0.86 -10.02
CA ALA A 465 -0.03 2.15 -10.56
C ALA A 465 1.10 3.19 -10.67
N SER A 466 2.12 3.07 -9.82
CA SER A 466 3.26 3.99 -9.79
C SER A 466 4.48 3.48 -10.54
N CYS A 467 4.73 2.16 -10.58
CA CYS A 467 6.03 1.62 -10.97
C CYS A 467 5.96 0.32 -11.81
N HIS A 468 5.25 -0.72 -11.34
CA HIS A 468 5.46 -2.09 -11.86
C HIS A 468 4.59 -2.49 -13.08
N ARG A 469 3.68 -1.63 -13.57
CA ARG A 469 2.73 -1.99 -14.65
C ARG A 469 3.25 -1.73 -16.07
N ASN A 470 4.17 -0.77 -16.27
CA ASN A 470 4.59 -0.32 -17.59
C ASN A 470 6.09 -0.51 -17.78
N GLY A 471 6.47 -1.44 -18.67
CA GLY A 471 7.86 -1.85 -18.98
C GLY A 471 8.81 -0.77 -19.51
N THR A 472 8.52 0.52 -19.31
CA THR A 472 9.40 1.64 -19.64
C THR A 472 10.36 1.93 -18.49
N GLY A 473 11.37 1.07 -18.32
CA GLY A 473 12.65 1.44 -17.71
C GLY A 473 12.84 1.15 -16.21
N LYS A 474 13.97 0.49 -15.93
CA LYS A 474 14.68 0.36 -14.64
C LYS A 474 13.96 -0.32 -13.45
N ILE A 475 12.66 -0.54 -13.50
CA ILE A 475 11.90 -1.26 -12.45
C ILE A 475 11.28 -2.53 -13.05
N PRO A 476 11.45 -3.72 -12.43
CA PRO A 476 10.92 -4.96 -12.97
C PRO A 476 9.39 -4.93 -13.02
N ASN A 477 8.82 -5.28 -14.17
CA ASN A 477 7.38 -5.52 -14.37
C ASN A 477 7.02 -7.01 -14.21
N PHE A 478 7.97 -7.83 -13.74
CA PHE A 478 7.82 -9.27 -13.58
C PHE A 478 7.38 -9.98 -14.86
N GLY A 479 7.77 -9.47 -16.03
CA GLY A 479 7.40 -10.03 -17.33
C GLY A 479 5.96 -9.75 -17.77
N VAL A 480 5.19 -8.98 -16.98
CA VAL A 480 3.82 -8.62 -17.30
C VAL A 480 3.79 -7.27 -18.01
N THR A 481 3.27 -7.25 -19.23
CA THR A 481 2.99 -6.01 -19.98
C THR A 481 1.49 -5.86 -20.13
N ASP A 482 0.98 -4.71 -19.70
CA ASP A 482 -0.42 -4.35 -19.85
C ASP A 482 -0.54 -3.04 -20.62
N ALA A 483 -1.35 -3.05 -21.68
CA ALA A 483 -1.59 -1.88 -22.52
C ALA A 483 -2.84 -1.09 -22.11
N ASN A 484 -3.77 -1.69 -21.34
CA ASN A 484 -5.07 -1.10 -21.06
C ASN A 484 -5.14 -0.47 -19.67
N LEU A 485 -5.02 0.84 -19.63
CA LEU A 485 -5.11 1.60 -18.37
C LEU A 485 -6.55 1.80 -17.86
N ALA A 486 -7.59 1.19 -18.43
CA ALA A 486 -8.98 1.45 -18.03
C ALA A 486 -9.53 0.49 -16.97
N GLN A 487 -9.06 -0.76 -16.93
CA GLN A 487 -9.52 -1.82 -16.02
C GLN A 487 -8.34 -2.42 -15.23
N TRP A 488 -8.64 -3.16 -14.16
CA TRP A 488 -7.64 -3.74 -13.23
C TRP A 488 -7.95 -5.21 -12.91
N ASN A 489 -8.70 -5.87 -13.78
CA ASN A 489 -9.13 -7.26 -13.66
C ASN A 489 -8.70 -8.10 -14.86
N GLU A 490 -7.83 -7.58 -15.71
CA GLU A 490 -7.24 -8.33 -16.81
C GLU A 490 -6.29 -9.40 -16.26
N LEU A 491 -6.06 -10.48 -17.01
CA LEU A 491 -5.16 -11.55 -16.57
C LEU A 491 -3.75 -11.04 -16.24
N SER A 492 -3.28 -10.03 -16.99
CA SER A 492 -2.04 -9.30 -16.72
C SER A 492 -2.06 -8.61 -15.35
N ASP A 493 -3.08 -7.80 -15.06
CA ASP A 493 -3.24 -7.13 -13.77
C ASP A 493 -3.33 -8.11 -12.60
N VAL A 494 -4.06 -9.20 -12.77
CA VAL A 494 -4.22 -10.24 -11.76
C VAL A 494 -2.91 -10.98 -11.52
N SER A 495 -2.18 -11.31 -12.58
CA SER A 495 -0.87 -11.97 -12.47
C SER A 495 0.13 -11.06 -11.77
N LEU A 496 0.20 -9.79 -12.19
CA LEU A 496 1.06 -8.79 -11.57
C LEU A 496 0.70 -8.54 -10.10
N ALA A 497 -0.59 -8.44 -9.77
CA ALA A 497 -1.04 -8.25 -8.39
C ALA A 497 -0.79 -9.49 -7.51
N THR A 498 -0.91 -10.70 -8.06
CA THR A 498 -0.57 -11.95 -7.36
C THR A 498 0.91 -12.00 -7.04
N GLU A 499 1.74 -11.68 -8.03
CA GLU A 499 3.18 -11.60 -7.87
C GLU A 499 3.56 -10.54 -6.83
N LEU A 500 3.08 -9.30 -7.01
CA LEU A 500 3.35 -8.21 -6.08
C LEU A 500 2.83 -8.49 -4.67
N LYS A 501 1.68 -9.17 -4.50
CA LYS A 501 1.18 -9.60 -3.19
C LYS A 501 2.14 -10.61 -2.55
N PHE A 502 2.60 -11.58 -3.33
CA PHE A 502 3.57 -12.56 -2.84
C PHE A 502 4.86 -11.88 -2.37
N TRP A 503 5.40 -10.92 -3.15
CA TRP A 503 6.56 -10.15 -2.72
C TRP A 503 6.27 -9.28 -1.50
N ASP A 504 5.15 -8.56 -1.46
CA ASP A 504 4.74 -7.74 -0.30
C ASP A 504 4.70 -8.55 1.00
N GLN A 505 4.30 -9.83 0.92
CA GLN A 505 4.21 -10.74 2.06
C GLN A 505 5.53 -11.45 2.40
N ASN A 506 6.42 -11.66 1.43
CA ASN A 506 7.63 -12.49 1.55
C ASN A 506 8.94 -11.73 1.28
N MET A 507 8.90 -10.39 1.25
CA MET A 507 10.03 -9.48 0.99
C MET A 507 11.15 -9.51 2.03
N PHE A 508 11.11 -10.43 3.00
CA PHE A 508 12.23 -10.71 3.89
C PHE A 508 13.49 -11.13 3.11
N PHE A 509 13.30 -11.85 2.00
CA PHE A 509 14.36 -12.45 1.20
C PHE A 509 14.82 -11.60 0.01
N LYS A 510 14.56 -10.29 0.00
CA LYS A 510 14.98 -9.41 -1.12
C LYS A 510 15.46 -8.06 -0.63
N HIS A 511 16.68 -8.02 -0.16
CA HIS A 511 17.48 -6.82 -0.30
C HIS A 511 18.51 -7.09 -1.39
N ARG A 512 18.29 -6.58 -2.61
CA ARG A 512 19.32 -5.99 -3.52
C ARG A 512 18.88 -5.94 -4.99
N GLY A 513 19.33 -4.88 -5.64
CA GLY A 513 18.95 -4.48 -6.99
C GLY A 513 19.73 -5.22 -8.08
N GLY A 514 19.16 -5.24 -9.28
CA GLY A 514 19.86 -5.71 -10.47
C GLY A 514 18.92 -6.23 -11.54
N THR A 515 18.87 -5.51 -12.65
CA THR A 515 18.13 -5.82 -13.88
C THR A 515 18.63 -7.12 -14.50
N GLY A 516 17.90 -8.22 -14.39
CA GLY A 516 18.13 -9.47 -15.10
C GLY A 516 16.90 -9.84 -15.93
N THR A 517 17.08 -10.00 -17.23
CA THR A 517 16.09 -10.09 -18.31
C THR A 517 15.51 -11.50 -18.51
N GLY A 518 14.19 -11.60 -18.73
CA GLY A 518 13.46 -12.75 -19.33
C GLY A 518 13.31 -14.00 -18.43
N VAL A 519 12.34 -14.91 -18.54
CA VAL A 519 11.41 -15.31 -19.61
C VAL A 519 10.24 -16.15 -19.01
N SER A 520 9.03 -16.01 -19.60
CA SER A 520 7.74 -16.74 -19.59
C SER A 520 7.33 -17.89 -18.60
N ALA A 521 6.15 -17.69 -17.95
CA ALA A 521 4.99 -18.57 -17.57
C ALA A 521 5.22 -19.98 -16.96
N LEU A 522 4.68 -20.40 -15.79
CA LEU A 522 3.28 -20.56 -15.27
C LEU A 522 3.21 -20.51 -13.69
N PRO A 523 2.07 -20.72 -12.97
CA PRO A 523 1.70 -20.05 -11.71
C PRO A 523 2.06 -20.78 -10.41
N GLY A 524 2.98 -20.20 -9.65
CA GLY A 524 3.34 -20.67 -8.31
C GLY A 524 4.37 -19.76 -7.69
N ALA A 525 3.96 -18.51 -7.42
CA ALA A 525 4.67 -17.50 -6.63
C ALA A 525 6.21 -17.52 -6.72
N THR A 526 6.81 -16.69 -7.58
CA THR A 526 8.26 -16.71 -7.83
C THR A 526 9.09 -16.46 -6.56
N ALA A 527 9.88 -17.44 -6.14
CA ALA A 527 10.73 -17.37 -4.94
C ALA A 527 11.64 -16.11 -4.93
N PRO A 528 11.72 -15.39 -3.81
CA PRO A 528 12.59 -14.22 -3.67
C PRO A 528 14.08 -14.53 -3.65
N LEU A 529 14.86 -13.93 -4.57
CA LEU A 529 16.35 -13.96 -4.67
C LEU A 529 17.08 -13.59 -3.37
N ILE A 530 17.67 -14.59 -2.70
CA ILE A 530 18.78 -14.43 -1.78
C ILE A 530 20.00 -14.12 -2.67
N ASP A 531 20.71 -13.04 -2.36
CA ASP A 531 22.03 -12.77 -2.95
C ASP A 531 23.11 -13.25 -1.97
N ALA A 532 24.25 -13.70 -2.48
CA ALA A 532 25.42 -14.06 -1.69
C ALA A 532 26.11 -12.83 -1.05
N ASP A 533 25.75 -11.62 -1.50
CA ASP A 533 26.16 -10.41 -0.81
C ASP A 533 25.52 -10.42 0.60
N THR A 534 26.28 -10.08 1.64
CA THR A 534 25.82 -10.08 3.06
C THR A 534 25.78 -8.68 3.67
N SER A 535 25.85 -7.62 2.86
CA SER A 535 26.02 -6.23 3.31
C SER A 535 24.90 -5.68 4.22
N ASP A 536 23.67 -6.20 4.17
CA ASP A 536 22.56 -5.83 5.09
C ASP A 536 22.62 -6.51 6.46
N TRP A 537 23.48 -7.52 6.64
CA TRP A 537 23.67 -8.25 7.91
C TRP A 537 24.64 -7.56 8.87
N ASN A 538 24.83 -6.23 8.71
CA ASN A 538 25.92 -5.43 9.28
C ASN A 538 27.31 -6.05 9.01
N SER A 539 28.36 -5.24 9.05
CA SER A 539 29.74 -5.64 8.68
C SER A 539 30.41 -6.60 9.66
N THR A 540 29.65 -7.39 10.41
CA THR A 540 30.16 -8.31 11.41
C THR A 540 30.62 -9.62 10.79
N ALA A 541 31.73 -10.14 11.32
CA ALA A 541 32.30 -11.41 10.93
C ALA A 541 31.29 -12.55 11.18
N TRP A 542 31.34 -13.57 10.33
CA TRP A 542 30.59 -14.80 10.56
C TRP A 542 31.07 -15.49 11.84
N SER A 543 30.13 -16.04 12.61
CA SER A 543 30.48 -16.96 13.68
C SER A 543 30.63 -18.35 13.09
N GLU A 544 31.85 -18.89 13.08
CA GLU A 544 32.12 -20.22 12.57
C GLU A 544 31.85 -21.26 13.67
N VAL A 545 30.98 -22.23 13.37
CA VAL A 545 30.71 -23.37 14.24
C VAL A 545 31.36 -24.59 13.61
N ALA A 546 32.48 -25.04 14.18
CA ALA A 546 33.15 -26.27 13.77
C ALA A 546 32.27 -27.46 14.10
N LEU A 547 32.13 -28.38 13.15
CA LEU A 547 31.42 -29.64 13.30
C LEU A 547 32.43 -30.80 13.11
N ALA A 548 31.96 -32.05 13.15
CA ALA A 548 32.82 -33.23 13.06
C ALA A 548 33.23 -33.48 11.60
N ASN A 549 34.29 -34.26 11.40
CA ASN A 549 34.84 -34.57 10.06
C ASN A 549 35.23 -33.30 9.26
N ASP A 550 35.84 -32.32 9.93
CA ASP A 550 36.34 -31.08 9.33
C ASP A 550 35.27 -30.21 8.62
N LYS A 551 33.99 -30.40 8.95
CA LYS A 551 32.89 -29.55 8.47
C LYS A 551 32.71 -28.32 9.35
N SER A 552 32.13 -27.27 8.80
CA SER A 552 31.74 -26.08 9.55
C SER A 552 30.47 -25.47 8.96
N VAL A 553 29.67 -24.84 9.82
CA VAL A 553 28.57 -23.97 9.41
C VAL A 553 28.82 -22.59 9.98
N SER A 554 28.75 -21.58 9.14
CA SER A 554 28.87 -20.20 9.58
C SER A 554 27.48 -19.63 9.82
N ILE A 555 27.33 -18.90 10.91
CA ILE A 555 26.03 -18.38 11.36
C ILE A 555 26.09 -16.87 11.56
N LYS A 556 25.00 -16.20 11.18
CA LYS A 556 24.63 -14.85 11.62
C LYS A 556 23.22 -14.91 12.19
N ALA A 557 22.93 -14.07 13.18
CA ALA A 557 21.59 -13.93 13.74
C ALA A 557 21.27 -12.46 13.99
N LYS A 558 20.03 -12.07 13.72
CA LYS A 558 19.49 -10.74 14.00
C LYS A 558 18.15 -10.90 14.69
N ILE A 559 17.91 -10.08 15.70
CA ILE A 559 16.63 -10.06 16.41
C ILE A 559 16.06 -8.65 16.34
N ASN A 560 14.77 -8.53 16.02
CA ASN A 560 14.03 -7.29 16.21
C ASN A 560 12.88 -7.54 17.19
N ASN A 561 12.06 -6.53 17.46
CA ASN A 561 10.99 -6.65 18.46
C ASN A 561 9.95 -7.74 18.18
N ASN A 562 9.85 -8.19 16.94
CA ASN A 562 8.79 -9.10 16.52
C ASN A 562 9.34 -10.45 16.06
N ASN A 563 10.58 -10.51 15.55
CA ASN A 563 11.11 -11.70 14.91
C ASN A 563 12.58 -11.96 15.23
N LEU A 564 12.93 -13.24 15.27
CA LEU A 564 14.27 -13.76 15.17
C LEU A 564 14.56 -14.11 13.71
N TYR A 565 15.75 -13.75 13.27
CA TYR A 565 16.31 -14.06 11.97
C TYR A 565 17.64 -14.77 12.14
N MET A 566 17.85 -15.85 11.38
CA MET A 566 19.14 -16.53 11.33
C MET A 566 19.55 -16.75 9.89
N LEU A 567 20.84 -16.58 9.60
CA LEU A 567 21.44 -16.89 8.32
C LEU A 567 22.55 -17.90 8.55
N PHE A 568 22.46 -19.03 7.86
CA PHE A 568 23.43 -20.10 7.84
C PHE A 568 24.16 -20.10 6.51
N ARG A 569 25.44 -20.46 6.49
CA ARG A 569 26.14 -20.86 5.28
C ARG A 569 27.04 -22.06 5.53
N TRP A 570 27.21 -22.90 4.52
CA TRP A 570 28.22 -23.97 4.52
C TRP A 570 28.62 -24.32 3.08
N THR A 571 29.83 -24.85 2.92
CA THR A 571 30.31 -25.36 1.63
C THR A 571 29.72 -26.74 1.38
N ASP A 572 29.18 -26.93 0.18
CA ASP A 572 28.60 -28.18 -0.28
C ASP A 572 28.81 -28.29 -1.79
N ALA A 573 29.72 -29.16 -2.21
CA ALA A 573 30.15 -29.25 -3.60
C ALA A 573 29.04 -29.75 -4.54
N THR A 574 28.01 -30.37 -3.98
CA THR A 574 26.84 -30.81 -4.71
C THR A 574 25.56 -30.34 -4.01
N MET A 575 24.44 -30.34 -4.72
CA MET A 575 23.14 -30.03 -4.16
C MET A 575 22.21 -31.22 -4.33
N SER A 576 21.72 -31.74 -3.22
CA SER A 576 20.85 -32.91 -3.17
C SER A 576 19.38 -32.52 -3.03
N LEU A 577 18.61 -32.75 -4.10
CA LEU A 577 17.15 -32.51 -4.14
C LEU A 577 16.32 -33.80 -4.12
N VAL A 578 16.95 -34.96 -3.93
CA VAL A 578 16.32 -36.29 -4.03
C VAL A 578 16.65 -37.20 -2.86
N ARG A 579 15.63 -37.73 -2.18
CA ARG A 579 15.83 -38.86 -1.24
C ARG A 579 15.59 -40.22 -1.93
N SER A 580 16.09 -41.31 -1.34
CA SER A 580 15.59 -42.66 -1.66
C SER A 580 14.07 -42.69 -1.65
N GLU A 581 13.50 -43.50 -2.55
CA GLU A 581 12.07 -43.72 -2.75
C GLU A 581 11.34 -42.75 -3.70
N SER A 582 12.03 -41.75 -4.28
CA SER A 582 11.48 -41.05 -5.46
C SER A 582 11.25 -42.03 -6.62
N TRP A 583 10.25 -41.74 -7.45
CA TRP A 583 9.81 -42.66 -8.49
C TRP A 583 10.61 -42.46 -9.78
N VAL A 584 11.16 -43.56 -10.27
CA VAL A 584 11.80 -43.68 -11.59
C VAL A 584 11.01 -44.70 -12.39
N ARG A 585 10.98 -44.55 -13.71
CA ARG A 585 10.34 -45.53 -14.58
C ARG A 585 11.38 -46.39 -15.29
N ASP A 586 11.34 -47.69 -15.03
CA ASP A 586 12.14 -48.69 -15.71
C ASP A 586 11.25 -49.44 -16.72
N GLY A 587 11.42 -49.11 -18.01
CA GLY A 587 10.58 -49.62 -19.09
C GLY A 587 9.09 -49.32 -18.85
N THR A 588 8.31 -50.35 -18.52
CA THR A 588 6.85 -50.24 -18.30
C THR A 588 6.45 -50.04 -16.84
N SER A 589 7.36 -50.19 -15.87
CA SER A 589 7.03 -50.22 -14.43
C SER A 589 7.67 -49.07 -13.66
N TRP A 590 7.01 -48.66 -12.57
CA TRP A 590 7.56 -47.69 -11.61
C TRP A 590 8.45 -48.41 -10.59
N THR A 591 9.64 -47.89 -10.40
CA THR A 591 10.61 -48.35 -9.40
C THR A 591 11.04 -47.19 -8.52
N LYS A 592 11.61 -47.51 -7.36
CA LYS A 592 12.12 -46.51 -6.42
C LYS A 592 13.59 -46.25 -6.67
N ASN A 593 13.97 -44.97 -6.70
CA ASN A 593 15.37 -44.58 -6.78
C ASN A 593 16.14 -45.11 -5.56
N PRO A 594 17.21 -45.93 -5.76
CA PRO A 594 18.00 -46.48 -4.67
C PRO A 594 19.00 -45.47 -4.09
N THR A 595 19.32 -44.39 -4.81
CA THR A 595 20.30 -43.39 -4.39
C THR A 595 19.73 -42.54 -3.25
N GLN A 596 20.45 -42.47 -2.12
CA GLN A 596 20.15 -41.57 -1.02
C GLN A 596 21.14 -40.42 -0.99
N SER A 597 20.64 -39.19 -1.07
CA SER A 597 21.46 -38.00 -0.84
C SER A 597 20.57 -36.86 -0.36
N GLU A 598 20.82 -36.29 0.81
CA GLU A 598 20.00 -35.18 1.29
C GLU A 598 20.84 -34.20 2.10
N ASP A 599 20.78 -32.93 1.71
CA ASP A 599 21.41 -31.82 2.41
C ASP A 599 20.43 -31.27 3.43
N ARG A 600 20.88 -31.16 4.68
CA ARG A 600 20.06 -30.71 5.79
C ARG A 600 20.86 -29.86 6.76
N VAL A 601 20.20 -28.82 7.26
CA VAL A 601 20.62 -28.10 8.45
C VAL A 601 19.50 -28.17 9.48
N ALA A 602 19.84 -28.53 10.71
CA ALA A 602 18.90 -28.65 11.82
C ALA A 602 19.36 -27.78 12.98
N VAL A 603 18.42 -27.07 13.61
CA VAL A 603 18.61 -26.21 14.76
C VAL A 603 17.64 -26.65 15.83
N MET A 604 18.15 -26.93 17.03
CA MET A 604 17.34 -27.35 18.18
C MET A 604 17.44 -26.34 19.31
N TRP A 605 16.30 -26.01 19.89
CA TRP A 605 16.14 -25.01 20.93
C TRP A 605 15.63 -25.66 22.22
N ASN A 606 16.20 -25.26 23.34
CA ASN A 606 15.73 -25.69 24.64
C ASN A 606 14.43 -24.94 25.03
N ILE A 607 13.37 -25.66 25.40
CA ILE A 607 12.12 -25.08 25.94
C ILE A 607 12.15 -25.11 27.47
N ASP A 608 12.31 -26.30 28.07
CA ASP A 608 12.19 -26.52 29.51
C ASP A 608 13.13 -27.61 30.07
N ILE A 609 14.16 -28.02 29.32
CA ILE A 609 15.18 -28.97 29.78
C ILE A 609 16.13 -28.24 30.76
N PRO A 610 16.39 -28.79 31.97
CA PRO A 610 17.33 -28.20 32.93
C PRO A 610 18.68 -27.87 32.30
N LYS A 611 19.22 -26.67 32.60
CA LYS A 611 20.41 -26.13 31.92
C LYS A 611 21.63 -27.04 32.04
N ASP A 612 21.89 -27.58 33.22
CA ASP A 612 22.99 -28.51 33.46
C ASP A 612 22.83 -29.79 32.65
N LYS A 613 21.60 -30.31 32.54
CA LYS A 613 21.24 -31.45 31.70
C LYS A 613 21.36 -31.13 30.20
N TRP A 614 20.95 -29.95 29.74
CA TRP A 614 21.13 -29.51 28.36
C TRP A 614 22.61 -29.30 27.99
N GLU A 615 23.40 -28.74 28.92
CA GLU A 615 24.84 -28.50 28.73
C GLU A 615 25.69 -29.78 28.88
N LYS A 616 25.23 -30.79 29.63
CA LYS A 616 25.94 -32.08 29.91
C LYS A 616 25.42 -33.25 29.07
N ASP A 617 24.11 -33.45 29.05
CA ASP A 617 23.34 -34.50 28.36
C ASP A 617 22.63 -33.97 27.10
N GLY A 618 23.08 -32.81 26.59
CA GLY A 618 22.85 -32.39 25.21
C GLY A 618 23.28 -33.46 24.18
N CYS A 619 23.74 -34.63 24.62
CA CYS A 619 23.86 -35.93 23.97
C CYS A 619 22.73 -36.39 23.03
N MET A 620 21.56 -35.73 22.93
CA MET A 620 20.75 -35.82 21.70
C MET A 620 21.63 -35.53 20.45
N ASN A 621 22.60 -34.63 20.61
CA ASN A 621 23.69 -34.32 19.67
C ASN A 621 24.79 -35.38 19.55
N LYS A 622 24.98 -36.28 20.52
CA LYS A 622 26.02 -37.32 20.50
C LYS A 622 25.49 -38.67 20.02
N CYS A 623 24.26 -39.06 20.38
CA CYS A 623 23.71 -40.39 20.07
C CYS A 623 22.95 -40.44 18.73
N HIS A 624 22.43 -39.31 18.25
CA HIS A 624 21.88 -39.23 16.89
C HIS A 624 22.86 -38.63 15.88
N PHE A 625 24.08 -38.22 16.26
CA PHE A 625 24.97 -37.46 15.36
C PHE A 625 26.49 -37.66 15.53
N ASP A 626 26.97 -38.70 16.23
CA ASP A 626 28.39 -39.05 16.29
C ASP A 626 28.60 -40.58 16.30
N VAL A 627 29.20 -41.12 15.23
CA VAL A 627 29.53 -42.56 15.10
C VAL A 627 30.92 -42.92 15.64
N ASN A 628 31.72 -41.96 16.11
CA ASN A 628 33.15 -42.16 16.39
C ASN A 628 33.59 -41.85 17.83
N ASN A 629 32.68 -41.87 18.82
CA ASN A 629 33.08 -41.76 20.23
C ASN A 629 33.25 -43.15 20.89
N PRO A 630 34.48 -43.69 21.03
CA PRO A 630 34.74 -44.95 21.73
C PRO A 630 34.63 -44.85 23.27
N VAL A 631 34.13 -43.73 23.82
CA VAL A 631 34.05 -43.48 25.27
C VAL A 631 32.63 -43.12 25.74
N ALA A 632 31.59 -43.67 25.10
CA ALA A 632 30.28 -43.77 25.76
C ALA A 632 30.34 -44.97 26.73
N PRO A 633 30.28 -44.79 28.06
CA PRO A 633 30.44 -45.90 28.99
C PRO A 633 29.30 -46.92 28.95
N ASP A 634 28.16 -46.58 28.33
CA ASP A 634 26.92 -47.33 28.52
C ASP A 634 26.29 -47.68 27.17
N ALA A 635 26.84 -48.71 26.51
CA ALA A 635 26.28 -49.30 25.30
C ALA A 635 25.06 -50.19 25.60
N ASN A 636 24.08 -49.68 26.35
CA ASN A 636 22.83 -50.38 26.63
C ASN A 636 21.67 -49.71 25.87
N PRO A 637 21.01 -50.38 24.91
CA PRO A 637 19.88 -49.84 24.15
C PRO A 637 18.58 -49.66 24.96
N GLU A 638 18.64 -49.78 26.29
CA GLU A 638 17.52 -49.53 27.22
C GLU A 638 17.62 -48.17 27.94
N ASP A 639 18.68 -47.38 27.70
CA ASP A 639 18.89 -46.05 28.31
C ASP A 639 18.30 -44.89 27.49
N ASP A 640 17.29 -45.13 26.64
CA ASP A 640 16.61 -44.11 25.82
C ASP A 640 15.75 -43.10 26.62
N THR A 641 15.93 -43.00 27.94
CA THR A 641 15.13 -42.13 28.83
C THR A 641 15.80 -40.77 29.08
N TYR A 642 16.16 -40.06 28.02
CA TYR A 642 16.93 -38.80 28.14
C TYR A 642 16.07 -37.57 28.43
N LEU A 643 14.90 -37.43 27.78
CA LEU A 643 13.89 -36.46 28.18
C LEU A 643 13.03 -37.08 29.28
N THR A 644 13.03 -36.50 30.47
CA THR A 644 12.12 -36.93 31.54
C THR A 644 10.72 -36.42 31.27
N GLN A 645 9.71 -37.10 31.83
CA GLN A 645 8.31 -36.70 31.71
C GLN A 645 8.10 -35.20 31.95
N GLY A 646 7.64 -34.50 30.90
CA GLY A 646 7.37 -33.06 30.92
C GLY A 646 8.47 -32.17 30.33
N GLU A 647 9.61 -32.72 29.90
CA GLU A 647 10.66 -31.99 29.18
C GLU A 647 10.42 -31.98 27.65
N HIS A 648 10.81 -30.86 27.02
CA HIS A 648 10.53 -30.48 25.64
C HIS A 648 11.70 -29.74 24.98
N SER A 649 11.84 -29.90 23.67
CA SER A 649 12.70 -29.06 22.84
C SER A 649 12.06 -28.79 21.49
N ASP A 650 12.34 -27.63 20.92
CA ASP A 650 11.84 -27.17 19.63
C ASP A 650 12.90 -27.44 18.54
N LEU A 651 12.56 -28.23 17.52
CA LEU A 651 13.45 -28.67 16.43
C LEU A 651 13.03 -28.06 15.09
N TRP A 652 13.88 -27.16 14.58
CA TRP A 652 13.77 -26.63 13.23
C TRP A 652 14.75 -27.39 12.33
N HIS A 653 14.27 -28.20 11.39
CA HIS A 653 15.14 -28.74 10.32
C HIS A 653 14.71 -28.35 8.90
N MET A 654 15.70 -27.98 8.10
CA MET A 654 15.58 -27.79 6.66
C MET A 654 16.00 -29.06 5.93
N LYS A 655 15.25 -29.44 4.90
CA LYS A 655 15.52 -30.61 4.06
C LYS A 655 15.50 -30.25 2.59
N ALA A 656 16.66 -30.24 1.93
CA ALA A 656 16.77 -29.84 0.52
C ALA A 656 15.91 -30.72 -0.42
N GLY A 657 15.89 -32.05 -0.21
CA GLY A 657 15.11 -32.99 -1.04
C GLY A 657 13.72 -33.38 -0.51
N ARG A 658 13.27 -32.82 0.62
CA ARG A 658 11.96 -33.16 1.22
C ARG A 658 11.10 -32.01 1.66
N GLY A 659 11.60 -30.78 1.71
CA GLY A 659 10.81 -29.71 2.27
C GLY A 659 11.68 -28.73 3.01
N LEU A 660 12.13 -27.75 2.26
CA LEU A 660 11.97 -26.38 2.71
C LEU A 660 10.49 -25.96 2.83
N GLY A 661 9.54 -26.88 3.07
CA GLY A 661 8.12 -26.61 2.85
C GLY A 661 7.89 -25.88 1.53
N VAL A 662 8.67 -26.27 0.51
CA VAL A 662 8.94 -25.46 -0.68
C VAL A 662 7.62 -25.15 -1.36
N ILE A 663 7.12 -23.94 -1.13
CA ILE A 663 5.98 -23.42 -1.88
C ILE A 663 6.46 -22.81 -3.20
N SER A 664 7.76 -22.60 -3.33
CA SER A 664 8.38 -22.05 -4.54
C SER A 664 9.87 -22.35 -4.63
N ALA A 665 10.34 -22.66 -5.83
CA ALA A 665 11.74 -22.88 -6.14
C ALA A 665 12.12 -22.22 -7.47
N ARG A 666 13.41 -21.95 -7.66
CA ARG A 666 13.96 -21.30 -8.85
C ARG A 666 15.35 -21.81 -9.19
N GLN A 667 15.59 -22.03 -10.47
CA GLN A 667 16.91 -22.28 -11.06
C GLN A 667 17.39 -21.05 -11.86
N SER A 668 18.69 -20.78 -11.88
CA SER A 668 19.30 -19.75 -12.75
C SER A 668 20.61 -20.21 -13.35
N GLY A 669 20.82 -19.88 -14.64
CA GLY A 669 22.00 -20.27 -15.41
C GLY A 669 21.97 -21.73 -15.89
N THR A 670 23.08 -22.17 -16.47
CA THR A 670 23.25 -23.58 -16.86
C THR A 670 23.54 -24.41 -15.61
N VAL A 671 22.65 -25.35 -15.31
CA VAL A 671 22.81 -26.34 -14.24
C VAL A 671 23.29 -27.65 -14.84
N VAL A 672 24.19 -28.32 -14.14
CA VAL A 672 24.62 -29.68 -14.47
C VAL A 672 24.10 -30.65 -13.41
N ILE A 673 23.24 -31.58 -13.85
CA ILE A 673 22.74 -32.69 -13.04
C ILE A 673 23.48 -33.98 -13.40
N ASP A 674 23.99 -34.66 -12.38
CA ASP A 674 24.50 -36.02 -12.50
C ASP A 674 23.31 -36.99 -12.67
N PRO A 675 23.23 -37.76 -13.77
CA PRO A 675 22.08 -38.63 -14.05
C PRO A 675 22.02 -39.90 -13.17
N THR A 676 23.08 -40.22 -12.42
CA THR A 676 23.16 -41.39 -11.55
C THR A 676 22.86 -41.02 -10.10
N THR A 677 23.43 -39.91 -9.62
CA THR A 677 23.20 -39.44 -8.25
C THR A 677 22.04 -38.46 -8.14
N HIS A 678 21.61 -37.87 -9.26
CA HIS A 678 20.60 -36.81 -9.36
C HIS A 678 20.92 -35.58 -8.50
N GLN A 679 22.21 -35.36 -8.23
CA GLN A 679 22.69 -34.16 -7.55
C GLN A 679 23.07 -33.10 -8.58
N ALA A 680 22.90 -31.83 -8.22
CA ALA A 680 23.46 -30.74 -9.01
C ALA A 680 24.92 -30.50 -8.64
N THR A 681 25.80 -30.38 -9.63
CA THR A 681 27.25 -30.15 -9.45
C THR A 681 27.68 -28.73 -9.80
N SER A 682 26.81 -27.95 -10.44
CA SER A 682 27.03 -26.53 -10.73
C SER A 682 25.70 -25.82 -11.01
N GLY A 683 25.72 -24.49 -10.87
CA GLY A 683 24.59 -23.59 -11.14
C GLY A 683 24.09 -22.88 -9.88
N VAL A 684 22.92 -22.25 -10.00
CA VAL A 684 22.29 -21.49 -8.90
C VAL A 684 20.86 -21.99 -8.70
N PHE A 685 20.58 -22.42 -7.47
CA PHE A 685 19.26 -22.85 -7.05
C PHE A 685 18.78 -22.05 -5.86
N GLN A 686 17.48 -21.85 -5.82
CA GLN A 686 16.83 -21.11 -4.77
C GLN A 686 15.51 -21.78 -4.40
N LEU A 687 15.23 -21.82 -3.11
CA LEU A 687 14.09 -22.53 -2.53
C LEU A 687 13.46 -21.66 -1.43
N VAL A 688 12.13 -21.59 -1.35
CA VAL A 688 11.41 -20.79 -0.34
C VAL A 688 10.23 -21.58 0.22
N GLY A 689 10.10 -21.55 1.54
CA GLY A 689 8.96 -22.11 2.25
C GLY A 689 9.14 -22.04 3.77
N TYR A 690 9.06 -23.17 4.45
CA TYR A 690 9.04 -23.27 5.92
C TYR A 690 9.96 -24.40 6.41
N PHE A 691 10.51 -24.25 7.62
CA PHE A 691 11.21 -25.35 8.30
C PHE A 691 10.20 -26.41 8.75
N ASP A 692 10.61 -27.68 8.81
CA ASP A 692 9.79 -28.76 9.40
C ASP A 692 9.88 -28.66 10.92
N ASP A 693 8.97 -27.85 11.46
CA ASP A 693 8.90 -27.54 12.88
C ASP A 693 8.29 -28.70 13.68
N GLN A 694 9.03 -29.15 14.69
CA GLN A 694 8.70 -30.32 15.49
C GLN A 694 9.11 -30.15 16.95
N ASN A 695 8.23 -30.59 17.84
CA ASN A 695 8.50 -30.71 19.26
C ASN A 695 8.99 -32.12 19.64
N MET A 696 10.06 -32.16 20.42
CA MET A 696 10.60 -33.39 21.00
C MET A 696 10.07 -33.56 22.42
N LYS A 697 9.59 -34.77 22.77
CA LYS A 697 9.10 -35.12 24.13
C LYS A 697 9.67 -36.46 24.61
N GLU A 698 9.49 -36.76 25.89
CA GLU A 698 9.86 -38.05 26.54
C GLU A 698 9.59 -39.29 25.65
N TYR A 699 10.57 -40.20 25.65
CA TYR A 699 10.68 -41.34 24.74
C TYR A 699 9.73 -42.52 25.02
N VAL A 700 9.17 -42.65 26.24
CA VAL A 700 8.59 -43.91 26.74
C VAL A 700 7.58 -44.56 25.76
N GLY A 701 8.03 -45.61 25.07
CA GLY A 701 7.24 -46.52 24.24
C GLY A 701 6.85 -46.02 22.83
N LYS A 702 7.48 -44.96 22.28
CA LYS A 702 7.10 -44.41 20.96
C LYS A 702 8.04 -44.84 19.82
N PRO A 703 7.52 -45.28 18.65
CA PRO A 703 8.33 -45.77 17.52
C PRO A 703 9.31 -44.76 16.89
N ASP A 704 9.09 -43.45 17.06
CA ASP A 704 9.80 -42.39 16.34
C ASP A 704 10.78 -41.59 17.22
N GLY A 705 11.19 -42.13 18.38
CA GLY A 705 12.22 -41.51 19.21
C GLY A 705 11.80 -40.20 19.89
N GLY A 706 10.53 -40.07 20.29
CA GLY A 706 10.02 -38.87 20.97
C GLY A 706 9.68 -37.67 20.06
N ARG A 707 9.87 -37.78 18.74
CA ARG A 707 9.45 -36.75 17.75
C ARG A 707 7.93 -36.67 17.68
N VAL A 708 7.36 -35.51 18.02
CA VAL A 708 5.93 -35.24 17.90
C VAL A 708 5.78 -33.92 17.17
N GLY A 709 5.32 -33.95 15.92
CA GLY A 709 5.19 -32.68 15.21
C GLY A 709 4.11 -31.79 15.83
N ASP A 710 4.31 -30.49 15.71
CA ASP A 710 3.57 -29.47 16.47
C ASP A 710 2.09 -29.40 16.11
N ALA A 711 1.36 -28.58 16.86
CA ALA A 711 -0.03 -28.30 16.56
C ALA A 711 -0.21 -27.85 15.10
N GLY A 712 -1.09 -28.54 14.37
CA GLY A 712 -1.44 -28.23 12.98
C GLY A 712 -1.03 -29.28 11.96
N SER A 713 -0.99 -28.91 10.67
CA SER A 713 -0.78 -29.84 9.56
C SER A 713 0.65 -29.79 9.01
N ALA A 714 1.27 -30.96 8.80
CA ALA A 714 2.59 -31.09 8.18
C ALA A 714 2.61 -30.62 6.72
N MET A 715 3.81 -30.31 6.23
CA MET A 715 4.05 -29.74 4.90
C MET A 715 4.04 -30.76 3.76
N ASP A 716 4.03 -32.06 4.06
CA ASP A 716 4.18 -33.09 3.04
C ASP A 716 3.11 -34.18 3.15
N SER A 717 2.59 -34.60 2.01
CA SER A 717 1.79 -35.82 1.89
C SER A 717 2.44 -36.80 0.89
N ARG A 718 2.16 -38.10 0.99
CA ARG A 718 2.81 -39.12 0.15
C ARG A 718 2.21 -39.11 -1.27
N ASN A 719 3.06 -38.95 -2.29
CA ASN A 719 2.71 -39.13 -3.71
C ASN A 719 2.68 -40.62 -4.06
N ARG A 720 1.68 -41.35 -3.56
CA ARG A 720 1.51 -42.79 -3.81
C ARG A 720 0.10 -43.09 -4.28
N ASN A 721 -0.01 -43.86 -5.35
CA ASN A 721 -1.30 -44.40 -5.78
C ASN A 721 -1.87 -45.36 -4.72
N ALA A 722 -3.15 -45.73 -4.86
CA ALA A 722 -3.85 -46.55 -3.86
C ALA A 722 -3.18 -47.92 -3.66
N ALA A 723 -2.58 -48.49 -4.70
CA ALA A 723 -1.87 -49.76 -4.68
C ALA A 723 -0.42 -49.68 -4.13
N GLN A 724 0.10 -48.47 -3.88
CA GLN A 724 1.48 -48.19 -3.49
C GLN A 724 2.56 -48.73 -4.46
N THR A 725 2.19 -48.94 -5.72
CA THR A 725 3.08 -49.46 -6.78
C THR A 725 3.67 -48.37 -7.68
N GLY A 726 3.24 -47.12 -7.51
CA GLY A 726 3.74 -45.97 -8.28
C GLY A 726 3.30 -44.62 -7.72
N PRO A 727 3.71 -43.51 -8.36
CA PRO A 727 3.28 -42.17 -8.00
C PRO A 727 1.77 -42.00 -8.19
N LYS A 728 1.14 -41.14 -7.39
CA LYS A 728 -0.27 -40.77 -7.60
C LYS A 728 -0.40 -39.72 -8.69
N TYR A 729 0.48 -38.71 -8.65
CA TYR A 729 0.52 -37.59 -9.56
C TYR A 729 1.90 -37.51 -10.24
N ILE A 730 1.89 -37.08 -11.50
CA ILE A 730 3.07 -36.76 -12.30
C ILE A 730 2.83 -35.43 -13.02
N GLU A 731 3.85 -34.58 -13.12
CA GLU A 731 3.70 -33.33 -13.88
C GLU A 731 3.48 -33.61 -15.36
N LYS A 732 2.53 -32.90 -15.99
CA LYS A 732 2.25 -33.08 -17.41
C LYS A 732 3.36 -32.44 -18.24
N ASN A 733 3.79 -31.22 -17.92
CA ASN A 733 4.68 -30.44 -18.78
C ASN A 733 5.75 -29.65 -18.01
N PRO A 734 6.72 -30.34 -17.39
CA PRO A 734 7.76 -29.66 -16.64
C PRO A 734 8.65 -28.83 -17.55
N ALA A 735 8.89 -27.57 -17.19
CA ALA A 735 9.69 -26.61 -17.94
C ALA A 735 11.20 -26.76 -17.69
N ASP A 736 11.59 -27.12 -16.47
CA ASP A 736 12.97 -27.35 -16.07
C ASP A 736 13.10 -28.42 -14.97
N TYR A 737 14.33 -28.68 -14.50
CA TYR A 737 14.59 -29.70 -13.49
C TYR A 737 13.83 -29.42 -12.18
N ILE A 738 13.78 -28.17 -11.72
CA ILE A 738 13.09 -27.83 -10.46
C ILE A 738 11.58 -28.02 -10.59
N ASP A 739 11.01 -27.57 -11.71
CA ASP A 739 9.59 -27.73 -12.02
C ASP A 739 9.18 -29.21 -12.12
N ALA A 740 10.07 -30.08 -12.62
CA ALA A 740 9.84 -31.52 -12.59
C ALA A 740 9.90 -32.12 -11.18
N MET A 741 10.71 -31.54 -10.29
CA MET A 741 11.09 -32.13 -9.00
C MET A 741 10.23 -31.67 -7.82
N VAL A 742 9.47 -30.59 -7.96
CA VAL A 742 8.62 -30.04 -6.90
C VAL A 742 7.16 -30.13 -7.33
N LEU A 743 6.38 -31.00 -6.68
CA LEU A 743 4.92 -31.08 -6.88
C LEU A 743 4.19 -30.45 -5.70
N THR A 744 3.42 -29.39 -5.95
CA THR A 744 2.64 -28.69 -4.94
C THR A 744 1.16 -29.08 -4.96
N GLN A 745 0.48 -28.94 -3.82
CA GLN A 745 -0.98 -29.11 -3.77
C GLN A 745 -1.70 -28.14 -4.71
N SER A 746 -1.14 -26.94 -4.92
CA SER A 746 -1.71 -25.93 -5.83
C SER A 746 -1.67 -26.38 -7.30
N GLU A 747 -0.58 -27.00 -7.76
CA GLU A 747 -0.48 -27.56 -9.12
C GLU A 747 -1.46 -28.71 -9.34
N ILE A 748 -1.69 -29.52 -8.31
CA ILE A 748 -2.69 -30.59 -8.35
C ILE A 748 -4.10 -30.00 -8.47
N ASP A 749 -4.44 -29.04 -7.60
CA ASP A 749 -5.75 -28.39 -7.58
C ASP A 749 -5.99 -27.57 -8.87
N GLY A 750 -4.93 -27.00 -9.44
CA GLY A 750 -4.92 -26.28 -10.72
C GLY A 750 -4.95 -27.18 -11.97
N GLY A 751 -4.77 -28.49 -11.80
CA GLY A 751 -4.84 -29.47 -12.89
C GLY A 751 -3.59 -29.52 -13.77
N GLU A 752 -2.44 -29.02 -13.30
CA GLU A 752 -1.16 -29.09 -14.01
C GLU A 752 -0.59 -30.51 -13.98
N THR A 753 -0.87 -31.27 -12.91
CA THR A 753 -0.49 -32.68 -12.80
C THR A 753 -1.49 -33.65 -13.46
N GLY A 754 -1.00 -34.82 -13.87
CA GLY A 754 -1.80 -35.97 -14.31
C GLY A 754 -1.95 -37.01 -13.21
N LEU A 755 -3.17 -37.51 -13.00
CA LEU A 755 -3.44 -38.63 -12.10
C LEU A 755 -3.00 -39.94 -12.77
N VAL A 756 -1.91 -40.55 -12.28
CA VAL A 756 -1.20 -41.65 -12.95
C VAL A 756 -2.12 -42.83 -13.27
N ASP A 757 -3.00 -43.20 -12.34
CA ASP A 757 -3.95 -44.32 -12.51
C ASP A 757 -5.02 -44.04 -13.60
N SER A 758 -5.15 -42.80 -14.08
CA SER A 758 -6.11 -42.38 -15.11
C SER A 758 -5.45 -42.07 -16.47
N LEU A 759 -4.12 -42.13 -16.56
CA LEU A 759 -3.40 -41.85 -17.81
C LEU A 759 -3.32 -43.09 -18.69
N ASN A 760 -3.47 -42.91 -20.01
CA ASN A 760 -3.15 -43.96 -20.97
C ASN A 760 -1.62 -44.11 -21.14
N ALA A 761 -1.17 -45.22 -21.74
CA ALA A 761 0.26 -45.52 -21.89
C ALA A 761 1.03 -44.46 -22.71
N SER A 762 0.38 -43.81 -23.68
CA SER A 762 0.98 -42.79 -24.54
C SER A 762 1.25 -41.50 -23.77
N ASP A 763 0.28 -41.02 -23.00
CA ASP A 763 0.42 -39.82 -22.17
C ASP A 763 1.47 -40.05 -21.08
N LEU A 764 1.44 -41.21 -20.43
CA LEU A 764 2.41 -41.56 -19.39
C LEU A 764 3.85 -41.62 -19.94
N SER A 765 4.03 -42.15 -21.15
CA SER A 765 5.32 -42.19 -21.84
C SER A 765 5.81 -40.78 -22.21
N THR A 766 4.90 -39.94 -22.69
CA THR A 766 5.17 -38.55 -23.07
C THR A 766 5.64 -37.73 -21.86
N TYR A 767 4.92 -37.83 -20.75
CA TYR A 767 5.26 -37.08 -19.53
C TYR A 767 6.60 -37.56 -18.95
N TRP A 768 6.81 -38.88 -18.86
CA TRP A 768 8.10 -39.43 -18.42
C TRP A 768 9.28 -39.08 -19.34
N GLY A 769 9.07 -39.00 -20.65
CA GLY A 769 10.09 -38.58 -21.61
C GLY A 769 10.63 -37.17 -21.31
N ARG A 770 9.78 -36.26 -20.80
CA ARG A 770 10.18 -34.92 -20.38
C ARG A 770 11.07 -34.96 -19.13
N TYR A 771 10.69 -35.74 -18.12
CA TYR A 771 11.51 -35.99 -16.93
C TYR A 771 12.89 -36.58 -17.29
N SER A 772 12.91 -37.58 -18.18
CA SER A 772 14.13 -38.24 -18.63
C SER A 772 15.08 -37.27 -19.33
N THR A 773 14.55 -36.36 -20.15
CA THR A 773 15.32 -35.32 -20.85
C THR A 773 15.96 -34.34 -19.86
N LEU A 774 15.25 -34.02 -18.78
CA LEU A 774 15.71 -33.14 -17.71
C LEU A 774 16.63 -33.86 -16.71
N LYS A 775 16.81 -35.19 -16.82
CA LYS A 775 17.49 -36.05 -15.82
C LYS A 775 16.84 -36.00 -14.43
N ALA A 776 15.53 -35.72 -14.39
CA ALA A 776 14.71 -35.60 -13.19
C ALA A 776 14.02 -36.93 -12.81
N VAL A 777 13.47 -36.98 -11.60
CA VAL A 777 12.67 -38.09 -11.08
C VAL A 777 11.33 -37.55 -10.54
N VAL A 778 10.32 -38.40 -10.41
CA VAL A 778 9.05 -37.94 -9.83
C VAL A 778 9.20 -37.89 -8.30
N PRO A 779 8.86 -36.76 -7.65
CA PRO A 779 9.02 -36.64 -6.21
C PRO A 779 8.08 -37.56 -5.45
N GLU A 780 8.59 -38.13 -4.35
CA GLU A 780 7.82 -39.00 -3.45
C GLU A 780 6.77 -38.23 -2.63
N ARG A 781 6.97 -36.92 -2.42
CA ARG A 781 6.14 -36.09 -1.54
C ARG A 781 5.49 -34.96 -2.32
N ILE A 782 4.25 -34.68 -1.97
CA ILE A 782 3.48 -33.51 -2.44
C ILE A 782 3.59 -32.46 -1.35
N VAL A 783 4.07 -31.28 -1.74
CA VAL A 783 4.29 -30.16 -0.83
C VAL A 783 3.00 -29.35 -0.66
N LYS A 784 2.68 -28.98 0.58
CA LYS A 784 1.57 -28.11 0.92
C LYS A 784 1.98 -27.13 2.03
N PRO A 785 1.38 -25.93 2.07
CA PRO A 785 1.62 -25.02 3.18
C PRO A 785 1.24 -25.66 4.53
N PRO A 786 2.11 -25.55 5.56
CA PRO A 786 1.77 -25.99 6.90
C PRO A 786 0.72 -25.07 7.55
N THR A 787 0.08 -25.55 8.61
CA THR A 787 -0.84 -24.74 9.44
C THR A 787 -0.48 -24.91 10.91
N GLY A 788 -0.92 -23.98 11.77
CA GLY A 788 -0.60 -24.00 13.21
C GLY A 788 0.86 -23.63 13.49
N SER A 789 1.41 -24.09 14.64
CA SER A 789 2.84 -23.93 14.99
C SER A 789 3.75 -24.40 13.87
N ARG A 790 3.38 -25.51 13.21
CA ARG A 790 4.19 -26.10 12.13
C ARG A 790 4.52 -25.17 10.96
N GLY A 791 3.87 -24.01 10.86
CA GLY A 791 4.08 -23.02 9.81
C GLY A 791 4.61 -21.68 10.26
N ASP A 792 5.10 -21.55 11.49
CA ASP A 792 5.56 -20.25 12.01
C ASP A 792 7.03 -19.92 11.71
N VAL A 793 7.83 -20.92 11.29
CA VAL A 793 9.22 -20.76 10.87
C VAL A 793 9.32 -20.68 9.36
N GLN A 794 9.48 -19.46 8.84
CA GLN A 794 9.69 -19.21 7.40
C GLN A 794 11.17 -19.36 7.02
N ALA A 795 11.40 -19.77 5.78
CA ALA A 795 12.71 -20.23 5.31
C ALA A 795 12.98 -19.86 3.85
N ALA A 796 14.22 -19.52 3.54
CA ALA A 796 14.72 -19.54 2.17
C ALA A 796 16.12 -20.13 2.11
N GLY A 797 16.36 -20.97 1.11
CA GLY A 797 17.66 -21.53 0.77
C GLY A 797 18.15 -21.02 -0.58
N LEU A 798 19.44 -20.78 -0.69
CA LEU A 798 20.18 -20.52 -1.93
C LEU A 798 21.38 -21.44 -1.96
N TRP A 799 21.49 -22.24 -3.01
CA TRP A 799 22.72 -22.94 -3.34
C TRP A 799 23.37 -22.27 -4.55
N LYS A 800 24.61 -21.83 -4.40
CA LYS A 800 25.37 -21.16 -5.46
C LYS A 800 26.84 -21.52 -5.36
N ASP A 801 27.40 -21.98 -6.48
CA ASP A 801 28.85 -22.24 -6.63
C ASP A 801 29.43 -23.12 -5.51
N GLY A 802 28.67 -24.16 -5.13
CA GLY A 802 29.09 -25.11 -4.10
C GLY A 802 28.95 -24.59 -2.66
N VAL A 803 28.06 -23.61 -2.43
CA VAL A 803 27.79 -23.04 -1.10
C VAL A 803 26.29 -22.90 -0.89
N TRP A 804 25.82 -23.40 0.23
CA TRP A 804 24.46 -23.14 0.73
C TRP A 804 24.43 -21.86 1.57
N TYR A 805 23.36 -21.11 1.41
CA TYR A 805 22.92 -20.00 2.24
C TYR A 805 21.48 -20.26 2.65
N VAL A 806 21.18 -20.25 3.94
CA VAL A 806 19.82 -20.51 4.43
C VAL A 806 19.43 -19.42 5.40
N GLU A 807 18.36 -18.70 5.11
CA GLU A 807 17.82 -17.63 5.93
C GLU A 807 16.49 -18.05 6.56
N THR A 808 16.32 -17.80 7.85
CA THR A 808 15.09 -18.07 8.60
C THR A 808 14.49 -16.81 9.18
N LYS A 809 13.17 -16.85 9.37
CA LYS A 809 12.38 -15.85 10.09
C LYS A 809 11.34 -16.55 10.94
N ARG A 810 11.32 -16.23 12.23
CA ARG A 810 10.27 -16.67 13.17
C ARG A 810 9.87 -15.54 14.08
N ALA A 811 8.60 -15.48 14.50
CA ALA A 811 8.17 -14.58 15.55
C ALA A 811 8.90 -14.85 16.89
N LEU A 812 9.10 -13.82 17.72
CA LEU A 812 9.74 -14.01 19.04
C LEU A 812 8.89 -14.88 19.99
N SER A 813 7.58 -14.70 19.92
CA SER A 813 6.61 -15.47 20.68
C SER A 813 5.45 -15.85 19.78
N THR A 814 5.16 -17.14 19.75
CA THR A 814 4.11 -17.76 18.95
C THR A 814 2.87 -18.04 19.80
N GLY A 815 3.04 -18.09 21.13
CA GLY A 815 1.99 -18.41 22.09
C GLY A 815 1.71 -19.91 22.23
N ASN A 816 2.44 -20.76 21.51
CA ASN A 816 2.31 -22.21 21.62
C ASN A 816 3.37 -22.79 22.57
N ALA A 817 2.97 -23.80 23.35
CA ALA A 817 3.82 -24.41 24.38
C ALA A 817 4.84 -25.40 23.80
N ASP A 818 4.68 -25.76 22.54
CA ASP A 818 5.56 -26.59 21.73
C ASP A 818 6.72 -25.80 21.09
N ASP A 819 6.75 -24.49 21.27
CA ASP A 819 7.72 -23.59 20.64
C ASP A 819 8.66 -22.94 21.64
N ALA A 820 9.93 -22.81 21.28
CA ALA A 820 10.88 -21.97 22.00
C ALA A 820 10.44 -20.50 21.97
N GLN A 821 10.34 -19.90 23.15
CA GLN A 821 9.97 -18.50 23.30
C GLN A 821 11.24 -17.64 23.42
N PHE A 822 11.39 -16.67 22.52
CA PHE A 822 12.51 -15.75 22.51
C PHE A 822 12.14 -14.45 23.21
N THR A 823 13.04 -13.93 24.03
CA THR A 823 12.91 -12.58 24.59
C THR A 823 14.18 -11.78 24.30
N LEU A 824 14.03 -10.47 24.10
CA LEU A 824 15.10 -9.57 23.62
C LEU A 824 16.32 -9.46 24.57
N ASN A 825 16.30 -10.09 25.74
CA ASN A 825 17.35 -9.97 26.75
C ASN A 825 17.68 -11.32 27.45
N GLN A 826 17.30 -12.44 26.84
CA GLN A 826 17.56 -13.76 27.41
C GLN A 826 18.56 -14.49 26.54
N ASP A 827 19.59 -15.05 27.19
CA ASP A 827 20.49 -15.97 26.52
C ASP A 827 19.73 -17.27 26.26
N VAL A 828 19.69 -17.70 25.00
CA VAL A 828 19.07 -18.97 24.60
C VAL A 828 20.15 -19.88 24.05
N THR A 829 20.24 -21.09 24.57
CA THR A 829 21.16 -22.10 24.07
C THR A 829 20.49 -22.90 22.96
N PHE A 830 21.21 -23.10 21.86
CA PHE A 830 20.76 -23.95 20.77
C PHE A 830 21.86 -24.92 20.34
N ALA A 831 21.42 -25.99 19.71
CA ALA A 831 22.29 -26.95 19.03
C ALA A 831 22.07 -26.83 17.52
N ILE A 832 23.14 -27.05 16.75
CA ILE A 832 23.07 -27.11 15.29
C ILE A 832 23.69 -28.40 14.78
N SER A 833 23.14 -28.94 13.71
CA SER A 833 23.66 -30.11 12.99
C SER A 833 23.59 -29.90 11.49
N LEU A 834 24.60 -30.39 10.79
CA LEU A 834 24.67 -30.42 9.33
C LEU A 834 24.70 -31.87 8.86
N MET A 835 23.88 -32.18 7.86
CA MET A 835 23.96 -33.44 7.13
C MET A 835 24.18 -33.11 5.66
N ASP A 836 25.34 -33.49 5.14
CA ASP A 836 25.78 -33.28 3.77
C ASP A 836 25.73 -34.65 3.06
N ASN A 837 24.95 -34.73 1.97
CA ASN A 837 24.84 -35.94 1.14
C ASN A 837 24.54 -37.25 1.93
N SER A 838 23.74 -37.16 3.00
CA SER A 838 23.59 -38.27 3.96
C SER A 838 22.55 -39.34 3.58
N GLY A 839 22.98 -40.62 3.63
CA GLY A 839 22.21 -41.81 3.23
C GLY A 839 21.46 -42.55 4.35
N GLY A 840 20.62 -41.86 5.13
CA GLY A 840 19.82 -42.51 6.18
C GLY A 840 20.55 -42.81 7.50
N ALA A 841 20.00 -43.73 8.30
CA ALA A 841 20.37 -44.02 9.70
C ALA A 841 21.75 -44.70 9.91
N ALA A 842 22.63 -44.69 8.92
CA ALA A 842 24.02 -45.13 9.09
C ALA A 842 25.01 -43.95 9.01
N HIS A 843 24.52 -42.74 8.75
CA HIS A 843 25.29 -41.52 8.54
C HIS A 843 24.87 -40.42 9.52
N TRP A 844 24.55 -40.83 10.75
CA TRP A 844 24.20 -39.98 11.87
C TRP A 844 25.34 -38.99 12.17
N GLY A 845 25.22 -37.79 11.61
CA GLY A 845 25.86 -36.54 12.01
C GLY A 845 27.31 -36.33 11.61
N GLN A 846 27.55 -35.27 10.84
CA GLN A 846 28.87 -34.67 10.69
C GLN A 846 29.02 -33.52 11.69
N GLY A 847 28.71 -33.80 12.97
CA GLY A 847 29.00 -33.00 14.16
C GLY A 847 27.92 -32.04 14.65
N SER A 848 28.09 -31.73 15.93
CA SER A 848 27.15 -30.99 16.75
C SER A 848 27.90 -30.18 17.80
N VAL A 849 27.52 -28.92 17.98
CA VAL A 849 28.11 -28.02 18.99
C VAL A 849 27.00 -27.28 19.71
N LEU A 850 27.08 -27.29 21.05
CA LEU A 850 26.27 -26.42 21.90
C LEU A 850 26.76 -24.99 21.72
N ASN A 851 25.88 -24.11 21.23
CA ASN A 851 26.19 -22.70 21.08
C ASN A 851 25.27 -21.85 21.94
N LYS A 852 25.77 -20.69 22.38
CA LYS A 852 25.03 -19.74 23.20
C LYS A 852 24.69 -18.52 22.36
N LEU A 853 23.41 -18.21 22.19
CA LEU A 853 23.01 -16.84 21.88
C LEU A 853 23.14 -16.03 23.16
N GLY A 854 24.27 -15.35 23.33
CA GLY A 854 24.55 -14.50 24.49
C GLY A 854 24.45 -13.01 24.14
N VAL A 855 23.88 -12.15 24.99
CA VAL A 855 23.73 -10.69 24.73
C VAL A 855 25.05 -9.97 24.38
N GLY A 856 26.22 -10.56 24.68
CA GLY A 856 27.54 -10.06 24.27
C GLY A 856 28.20 -10.79 23.08
N THR A 857 27.66 -11.92 22.64
CA THR A 857 28.05 -12.67 21.43
C THR A 857 27.06 -12.44 20.28
N ILE A 858 25.96 -11.74 20.54
CA ILE A 858 25.13 -11.13 19.51
C ILE A 858 25.99 -10.12 18.76
N VAL A 859 26.22 -10.40 17.49
CA VAL A 859 26.58 -9.38 16.51
C VAL A 859 25.41 -8.41 16.37
N ASP A 860 25.46 -7.37 17.19
CA ASP A 860 24.68 -6.12 17.21
C ASP A 860 23.14 -6.27 17.19
N VAL A 861 22.52 -6.02 18.34
CA VAL A 861 21.05 -5.91 18.49
C VAL A 861 20.57 -4.61 17.85
N GLU A 862 20.02 -4.66 16.63
CA GLU A 862 19.23 -3.53 16.12
C GLU A 862 17.81 -3.58 16.71
N ARG A 863 17.62 -2.84 17.80
CA ARG A 863 16.34 -2.67 18.48
C ARG A 863 15.38 -1.83 17.62
N VAL A 864 14.56 -2.48 16.79
CA VAL A 864 13.44 -1.79 16.09
C VAL A 864 12.24 -1.72 17.03
N ALA A 865 12.13 -0.64 17.79
CA ALA A 865 10.99 -0.36 18.65
C ALA A 865 9.68 -0.21 17.84
N ALA A 866 8.74 -1.13 18.01
CA ALA A 866 7.32 -0.93 17.71
C ALA A 866 6.54 -0.94 19.02
N ASP A 867 5.75 0.12 19.26
CA ASP A 867 5.05 0.38 20.51
C ASP A 867 3.91 -0.63 20.75
N ILE A 868 4.17 -1.61 21.61
CA ILE A 868 3.11 -2.34 22.32
C ILE A 868 2.42 -1.31 23.23
N PRO A 869 1.08 -1.19 23.18
CA PRO A 869 0.35 -0.31 24.09
C PRO A 869 0.77 -0.62 25.53
N THR A 870 1.15 0.38 26.32
CA THR A 870 1.59 0.14 27.70
C THR A 870 0.44 -0.09 28.67
N SER A 871 -0.81 0.08 28.20
CA SER A 871 -2.02 -0.06 29.00
C SER A 871 -3.20 -0.56 28.17
N TYR A 872 -4.19 -1.15 28.84
CA TYR A 872 -5.46 -1.51 28.22
C TYR A 872 -6.24 -0.24 27.85
N SER A 873 -6.87 -0.23 26.67
CA SER A 873 -7.67 0.92 26.22
C SER A 873 -8.91 0.48 25.45
N LEU A 874 -9.99 1.26 25.50
CA LEU A 874 -11.18 1.09 24.65
C LEU A 874 -11.53 2.43 24.00
N ALA A 875 -11.31 2.53 22.70
CA ALA A 875 -11.57 3.73 21.92
C ALA A 875 -13.07 3.93 21.66
N GLN A 876 -13.45 5.16 21.32
CA GLN A 876 -14.80 5.44 20.82
C GLN A 876 -15.00 4.80 19.44
N ASN A 877 -16.15 4.17 19.22
CA ASN A 877 -16.48 3.53 17.95
C ASN A 877 -16.55 4.57 16.83
N TYR A 878 -16.12 4.21 15.62
CA TYR A 878 -16.13 5.11 14.47
C TYR A 878 -16.62 4.40 13.20
N PRO A 879 -17.56 5.01 12.44
CA PRO A 879 -18.26 6.26 12.75
C PRO A 879 -19.18 6.16 13.99
N ASN A 880 -19.56 7.30 14.59
CA ASN A 880 -20.57 7.42 15.64
C ASN A 880 -21.18 8.85 15.61
N PRO A 881 -22.46 9.03 15.22
CA PRO A 881 -23.41 7.99 14.84
C PRO A 881 -23.00 7.20 13.59
N PHE A 882 -23.46 5.96 13.45
CA PHE A 882 -23.13 5.08 12.33
C PHE A 882 -24.36 4.54 11.60
N ASN A 883 -24.21 4.20 10.32
CA ASN A 883 -25.22 3.56 9.47
C ASN A 883 -24.55 2.69 8.38
N PRO A 884 -24.79 1.37 8.28
CA PRO A 884 -25.22 0.45 9.32
C PRO A 884 -24.04 -0.11 10.13
N SER A 885 -22.78 0.20 9.80
CA SER A 885 -21.61 -0.40 10.46
C SER A 885 -20.64 0.59 11.10
N THR A 886 -20.03 0.17 12.21
CA THR A 886 -19.01 0.90 12.97
C THR A 886 -17.87 -0.03 13.37
N GLU A 887 -16.70 0.54 13.64
CA GLU A 887 -15.53 -0.16 14.15
C GLU A 887 -15.24 0.28 15.59
N ILE A 888 -15.04 -0.69 16.47
CA ILE A 888 -14.64 -0.53 17.88
C ILE A 888 -13.17 -0.92 17.98
N ARG A 889 -12.32 -0.02 18.49
CA ARG A 889 -10.88 -0.31 18.69
C ARG A 889 -10.55 -0.44 20.17
N PHE A 890 -9.63 -1.32 20.49
CA PHE A 890 -9.12 -1.50 21.84
C PHE A 890 -7.68 -1.99 21.84
N ASP A 891 -6.94 -1.68 22.89
CA ASP A 891 -5.52 -1.99 23.02
C ASP A 891 -5.30 -2.98 24.16
N LEU A 892 -4.37 -3.93 23.96
CA LEU A 892 -3.96 -4.92 24.95
C LEU A 892 -2.43 -4.82 25.15
N PRO A 893 -1.94 -4.55 26.38
CA PRO A 893 -0.50 -4.45 26.65
C PRO A 893 0.21 -5.81 26.70
N LYS A 894 -0.54 -6.89 26.85
CA LYS A 894 -0.09 -8.28 26.86
C LYS A 894 -1.21 -9.16 26.28
N GLY A 895 -0.92 -10.43 25.99
CA GLY A 895 -1.97 -11.38 25.62
C GLY A 895 -3.00 -11.55 26.75
N SER A 896 -4.29 -11.46 26.43
CA SER A 896 -5.39 -11.46 27.42
C SER A 896 -6.63 -12.15 26.88
N GLN A 897 -7.45 -12.73 27.77
CA GLN A 897 -8.79 -13.20 27.43
C GLN A 897 -9.70 -11.98 27.23
N VAL A 898 -10.19 -11.76 26.00
CA VAL A 898 -11.00 -10.61 25.63
C VAL A 898 -12.47 -11.00 25.50
N LYS A 899 -13.35 -10.23 26.15
CA LYS A 899 -14.79 -10.26 25.92
C LYS A 899 -15.31 -8.87 25.54
N LEU A 900 -15.82 -8.73 24.32
CA LEU A 900 -16.38 -7.50 23.79
C LEU A 900 -17.85 -7.70 23.39
N VAL A 901 -18.77 -7.07 24.12
CA VAL A 901 -20.22 -7.28 23.97
C VAL A 901 -20.94 -5.95 23.74
N VAL A 902 -21.91 -5.94 22.84
CA VAL A 902 -22.83 -4.84 22.57
C VAL A 902 -24.11 -5.02 23.38
N TYR A 903 -24.61 -3.96 24.01
CA TYR A 903 -25.82 -3.90 24.81
C TYR A 903 -26.79 -2.83 24.32
N ASP A 904 -28.09 -3.06 24.50
CA ASP A 904 -29.13 -2.04 24.31
C ASP A 904 -29.29 -1.12 25.56
N LEU A 905 -30.22 -0.16 25.48
CA LEU A 905 -30.53 0.77 26.59
C LEU A 905 -31.05 0.07 27.86
N MET A 906 -31.56 -1.15 27.76
CA MET A 906 -32.05 -1.95 28.87
C MET A 906 -30.95 -2.85 29.47
N GLY A 907 -29.72 -2.78 28.94
CA GLY A 907 -28.61 -3.63 29.37
C GLY A 907 -28.70 -5.07 28.86
N ARG A 908 -29.54 -5.35 27.85
CA ARG A 908 -29.62 -6.68 27.23
C ARG A 908 -28.52 -6.83 26.19
N ALA A 909 -27.82 -7.96 26.21
CA ALA A 909 -26.77 -8.27 25.23
C ALA A 909 -27.39 -8.44 23.84
N VAL A 910 -26.90 -7.65 22.89
CA VAL A 910 -27.36 -7.59 21.49
C VAL A 910 -26.46 -8.44 20.60
N ALA A 911 -25.14 -8.30 20.75
CA ALA A 911 -24.16 -9.06 19.97
C ALA A 911 -22.84 -9.21 20.73
N THR A 912 -22.22 -10.38 20.66
CA THR A 912 -20.85 -10.60 21.14
C THR A 912 -19.90 -10.50 19.95
N LEU A 913 -18.98 -9.52 19.99
CA LEU A 913 -18.07 -9.24 18.88
C LEU A 913 -16.72 -9.95 19.03
N ALA A 914 -16.33 -10.29 20.27
CA ALA A 914 -15.18 -11.11 20.58
C ALA A 914 -15.39 -11.81 21.94
N ASP A 915 -15.07 -13.10 22.04
CA ASP A 915 -14.97 -13.86 23.29
C ASP A 915 -13.86 -14.91 23.13
N GLN A 916 -12.60 -14.45 23.14
CA GLN A 916 -11.41 -15.26 22.85
C GLN A 916 -10.14 -14.65 23.42
N THR A 917 -9.08 -15.45 23.56
CA THR A 917 -7.72 -14.97 23.86
C THR A 917 -7.16 -14.19 22.65
N MET A 918 -6.64 -13.00 22.89
CA MET A 918 -6.02 -12.14 21.87
C MET A 918 -4.61 -11.73 22.30
N SER A 919 -3.68 -11.62 21.35
CA SER A 919 -2.28 -11.24 21.61
C SER A 919 -2.13 -9.77 22.02
N ALA A 920 -0.96 -9.40 22.55
CA ALA A 920 -0.64 -7.99 22.83
C ALA A 920 -0.69 -7.15 21.54
N GLY A 921 -1.27 -5.96 21.60
CA GLY A 921 -1.37 -5.05 20.45
C GLY A 921 -2.69 -4.31 20.37
N ALA A 922 -2.84 -3.56 19.27
CA ALA A 922 -4.06 -2.81 18.96
C ALA A 922 -5.02 -3.68 18.13
N HIS A 923 -6.28 -3.77 18.57
CA HIS A 923 -7.32 -4.64 18.03
C HIS A 923 -8.54 -3.87 17.57
N ARG A 924 -9.33 -4.50 16.70
CA ARG A 924 -10.52 -3.92 16.07
C ARG A 924 -11.63 -4.95 15.95
N ALA A 925 -12.84 -4.55 16.32
CA ALA A 925 -14.05 -5.32 16.13
C ALA A 925 -15.08 -4.51 15.36
N ARG A 926 -15.74 -5.11 14.38
CA ARG A 926 -16.78 -4.44 13.59
C ARG A 926 -18.16 -4.86 14.06
N TRP A 927 -19.05 -3.89 14.24
CA TRP A 927 -20.48 -4.15 14.41
C TRP A 927 -21.27 -3.56 13.26
N ASN A 928 -22.22 -4.31 12.72
CA ASN A 928 -23.02 -3.96 11.54
C ASN A 928 -24.49 -3.65 11.87
N GLY A 929 -24.79 -3.31 13.13
CA GLY A 929 -26.14 -2.98 13.57
C GLY A 929 -27.09 -4.18 13.52
N ARG A 930 -26.57 -5.40 13.68
CA ARG A 930 -27.35 -6.64 13.77
C ARG A 930 -27.16 -7.31 15.12
N ASP A 931 -28.17 -8.02 15.60
CA ASP A 931 -28.08 -8.86 16.79
C ASP A 931 -27.34 -10.18 16.50
N GLN A 932 -27.17 -11.01 17.53
CA GLN A 932 -26.50 -12.31 17.44
C GLN A 932 -27.16 -13.26 16.42
N ALA A 933 -28.46 -13.12 16.14
CA ALA A 933 -29.19 -13.91 15.15
C ALA A 933 -29.10 -13.33 13.73
N GLY A 934 -28.34 -12.25 13.54
CA GLY A 934 -28.18 -11.57 12.26
C GLY A 934 -29.34 -10.63 11.89
N THR A 935 -30.27 -10.38 12.80
CA THR A 935 -31.42 -9.49 12.56
C THR A 935 -31.04 -8.03 12.81
N ALA A 936 -31.44 -7.11 11.93
CA ALA A 936 -31.09 -5.70 12.07
C ALA A 936 -31.80 -5.06 13.27
N VAL A 937 -31.06 -4.41 14.16
CA VAL A 937 -31.62 -3.76 15.36
C VAL A 937 -32.12 -2.34 15.07
N ALA A 938 -32.97 -1.77 15.92
CA ALA A 938 -33.57 -0.45 15.71
C ALA A 938 -32.54 0.68 15.78
N SER A 939 -32.79 1.82 15.11
CA SER A 939 -32.01 3.04 15.32
C SER A 939 -32.13 3.47 16.79
N GLY A 940 -31.02 3.89 17.39
CA GLY A 940 -31.00 4.20 18.81
C GLY A 940 -29.61 4.18 19.41
N VAL A 941 -29.59 4.36 20.74
CA VAL A 941 -28.36 4.32 21.53
C VAL A 941 -28.07 2.89 21.95
N TYR A 942 -26.81 2.49 21.81
CA TYR A 942 -26.27 1.21 22.26
C TYR A 942 -24.99 1.45 23.05
N PHE A 943 -24.58 0.46 23.81
CA PHE A 943 -23.31 0.47 24.54
C PHE A 943 -22.47 -0.72 24.10
N TYR A 944 -21.15 -0.59 24.14
CA TYR A 944 -20.26 -1.73 24.01
C TYR A 944 -19.29 -1.77 25.17
N HIS A 945 -19.01 -2.98 25.62
CA HIS A 945 -18.33 -3.29 26.87
C HIS A 945 -17.15 -4.23 26.59
N LEU A 946 -15.95 -3.81 26.94
CA LEU A 946 -14.73 -4.62 26.86
C LEU A 946 -14.32 -5.09 28.25
N GLN A 947 -14.04 -6.38 28.37
CA GLN A 947 -13.38 -6.99 29.52
C GLN A 947 -12.11 -7.72 29.07
N ALA A 948 -10.97 -7.42 29.69
CA ALA A 948 -9.70 -8.10 29.45
C ALA A 948 -8.80 -8.08 30.70
N ASP A 949 -8.41 -9.23 31.24
CA ASP A 949 -7.52 -9.37 32.42
C ASP A 949 -7.77 -8.35 33.57
N GLY A 950 -9.05 -8.14 33.92
CA GLY A 950 -9.47 -7.21 34.99
C GLY A 950 -9.70 -5.76 34.54
N PHE A 951 -9.28 -5.36 33.34
CA PHE A 951 -9.69 -4.10 32.72
C PHE A 951 -11.13 -4.20 32.23
N ILE A 952 -11.95 -3.21 32.61
CA ILE A 952 -13.36 -3.11 32.20
C ILE A 952 -13.61 -1.69 31.69
N ALA A 953 -14.09 -1.57 30.45
CA ALA A 953 -14.45 -0.28 29.86
C ALA A 953 -15.75 -0.37 29.06
N THR A 954 -16.59 0.66 29.17
CA THR A 954 -17.85 0.77 28.41
C THR A 954 -17.92 2.11 27.69
N LYS A 955 -18.44 2.10 26.45
CA LYS A 955 -18.60 3.30 25.62
C LYS A 955 -19.95 3.28 24.90
N LYS A 956 -20.44 4.47 24.56
CA LYS A 956 -21.76 4.70 23.96
C LYS A 956 -21.65 4.90 22.46
N MET A 957 -22.51 4.22 21.70
CA MET A 957 -22.66 4.37 20.26
C MET A 957 -24.11 4.68 19.84
N VAL A 958 -24.28 5.33 18.70
CA VAL A 958 -25.59 5.71 18.14
C VAL A 958 -25.73 5.12 16.75
N LEU A 959 -26.70 4.23 16.56
CA LEU A 959 -27.09 3.70 15.25
C LEU A 959 -28.17 4.61 14.66
N MET A 960 -27.94 5.16 13.47
CA MET A 960 -28.97 5.84 12.67
C MET A 960 -29.26 4.99 11.44
N LYS A 961 -30.53 4.82 11.08
CA LYS A 961 -30.93 4.12 9.85
C LYS A 961 -31.35 5.12 8.80
#